data_AF-A0A936MXW6-F1
#
_entry.id   AF-A0A936MXW6-F1
#
_cell.length_a   1.000
_cell.length_b   1.000
_cell.length_c   1.000
_cell.angle_alpha   90.00
_cell.angle_beta   90.00
_cell.angle_gamma   90.00
#
_symmetry.space_group_name_H-M   'P 1'
#
loop_
_entity.id
_entity.type
_entity.pdbx_description
1 polymer ?
#
loop_
_entity_poly.entity_id
_entity_poly.type
_entity_poly.pdbx_seq_one_letter_code
_entity_poly.pdbx_strand_id
1 'polypeptide(L)'
;MSPLGSILIRLAGPALAIALVAPVCAQAPFSTNYQAVVRDALGEPLASTAVTVRFTVRTGSIGGTIAYRETHALTTNAFGLITAGIGEGSPVVGSYAAVTWSASDQYLQVEVDAGTGYVDLGTTRLNSVPYSLHARTTDKALSLADADNDTKVQVEESPDEDIIRFDVAGTERFRMRAGRLEVANTGGSVFMGNGAGANDDLSNNFNTLIGESSGAALTTGANNTALGYNSLLASTTGSFNTAIGMRAMELGSGGQDNTAVGQASLRSNTGHSNTAVGSAAMVNNSSGYLNLGVGFHALILNTTGAQNTAVGANALEANTTGKYNTGLGCEALANNTNADGNAALGFQALRANTTGASNLAAGFSALGANSTGGNNSALGANAMRFNTTGSQNCALGVSALKENTGGGNNVAVGGRAMEGNASVGQCTAVGAYAMFASNGGSFSTALGYESLYSNAGVDNVALGRSSLRTNSSGIQNTAAGSNALLDNTTGNFNSAVGYGALANNTNGLRNAALGHSTLDANTTGGSNTAVGAFALEDNTTASNNTGLGYSANSNAGNFTNSTGVGYDSEPNASNKVQLGNPTVSVIGGYANWSNLSDGRFKSDVRENVAGLDFVLKLRPVTYHLDMEALAGFQGTPQELRLPEAEALKAAELQVGFVAQEVEQAARSIGFEFHGVDRPQHAGAHYGLRYAEFVPPLVKAIQEQHALIQALQAELEVLKALVGQPHADTR
;
A
#
# COMPACT_ATOMS: atom_id res chain seq x y z
N MET A 1 -22.55 -67.50 -50.18
CA MET A 1 -21.09 -67.63 -50.30
C MET A 1 -20.46 -67.01 -49.07
N SER A 2 -19.93 -67.86 -48.20
CA SER A 2 -18.87 -67.52 -47.25
C SER A 2 -17.55 -67.30 -48.04
N PRO A 3 -16.35 -67.04 -47.45
CA PRO A 3 -16.01 -67.04 -46.01
C PRO A 3 -14.85 -66.08 -45.56
N LEU A 4 -14.52 -66.15 -44.25
CA LEU A 4 -13.18 -66.19 -43.60
C LEU A 4 -12.15 -65.05 -43.88
N GLY A 5 -11.38 -64.53 -42.92
CA GLY A 5 -11.03 -64.88 -41.53
C GLY A 5 -10.09 -63.78 -40.98
N SER A 6 -10.18 -63.39 -39.71
CA SER A 6 -9.49 -63.98 -38.53
C SER A 6 -8.11 -63.37 -38.23
N ILE A 7 -7.92 -62.87 -36.99
CA ILE A 7 -6.78 -63.04 -36.04
C ILE A 7 -6.95 -61.99 -34.90
N LEU A 8 -7.37 -62.36 -33.67
CA LEU A 8 -6.59 -62.88 -32.51
C LEU A 8 -5.77 -61.75 -31.84
N ILE A 9 -5.82 -61.37 -30.54
CA ILE A 9 -5.87 -62.05 -29.21
C ILE A 9 -5.93 -60.88 -28.15
N ARG A 10 -6.64 -60.86 -27.01
CA ARG A 10 -6.36 -61.60 -25.73
C ARG A 10 -7.35 -61.21 -24.58
N LEU A 11 -7.87 -62.23 -23.88
CA LEU A 11 -8.17 -62.39 -22.41
C LEU A 11 -9.13 -61.40 -21.69
N ALA A 12 -10.15 -61.77 -20.90
CA ALA A 12 -10.57 -63.03 -20.27
C ALA A 12 -12.07 -62.96 -19.88
N GLY A 13 -12.83 -64.07 -20.04
CA GLY A 13 -14.19 -64.26 -19.49
C GLY A 13 -14.17 -64.69 -18.01
N PRO A 14 -15.29 -65.14 -17.38
CA PRO A 14 -16.26 -66.03 -18.02
C PRO A 14 -17.76 -65.90 -17.60
N ALA A 15 -18.57 -66.68 -18.32
CA ALA A 15 -19.69 -67.48 -17.82
C ALA A 15 -20.93 -66.78 -17.27
N LEU A 16 -21.85 -66.55 -18.21
CA LEU A 16 -23.29 -66.69 -18.08
C LEU A 16 -23.68 -67.87 -17.17
N ALA A 17 -24.15 -67.58 -15.96
CA ALA A 17 -24.87 -68.51 -15.11
C ALA A 17 -26.37 -68.18 -15.19
N ILE A 18 -27.13 -69.00 -15.91
CA ILE A 18 -28.59 -69.03 -15.87
C ILE A 18 -28.98 -69.55 -14.47
N ALA A 19 -29.27 -68.64 -13.56
CA ALA A 19 -29.84 -68.97 -12.26
C ALA A 19 -31.37 -69.05 -12.40
N LEU A 20 -31.84 -70.27 -12.70
CA LEU A 20 -33.24 -70.66 -12.56
C LEU A 20 -33.57 -70.63 -11.05
N VAL A 21 -34.05 -69.49 -10.54
CA VAL A 21 -34.49 -69.38 -9.15
C VAL A 21 -35.86 -70.05 -9.04
N ALA A 22 -35.84 -71.35 -8.75
CA ALA A 22 -36.99 -72.04 -8.22
C ALA A 22 -37.38 -71.42 -6.87
N PRO A 23 -38.66 -71.17 -6.59
CA PRO A 23 -39.08 -70.80 -5.25
C PRO A 23 -38.70 -71.96 -4.31
N VAL A 24 -37.85 -71.68 -3.32
CA VAL A 24 -37.68 -72.57 -2.17
C VAL A 24 -38.96 -72.45 -1.35
N CYS A 25 -39.97 -73.22 -1.75
CA CYS A 25 -41.10 -73.48 -0.90
C CYS A 25 -40.57 -74.30 0.28
N ALA A 26 -40.58 -73.74 1.48
CA ALA A 26 -40.55 -74.56 2.68
C ALA A 26 -41.82 -75.42 2.64
N GLN A 27 -41.69 -76.64 2.11
CA GLN A 27 -42.80 -77.56 2.00
C GLN A 27 -43.07 -78.08 3.41
N ALA A 28 -44.04 -77.48 4.09
CA ALA A 28 -44.60 -78.06 5.30
C ALA A 28 -45.01 -79.52 4.97
N PRO A 29 -44.77 -80.50 5.87
CA PRO A 29 -45.17 -81.88 5.64
C PRO A 29 -46.65 -81.94 5.24
N PHE A 30 -46.98 -82.61 4.12
CA PHE A 30 -48.33 -82.72 3.57
C PHE A 30 -49.21 -83.74 4.33
N SER A 31 -48.99 -83.90 5.63
CA SER A 31 -49.71 -84.84 6.47
C SER A 31 -49.97 -84.30 7.87
N THR A 32 -51.09 -84.71 8.46
CA THR A 32 -51.43 -84.42 9.86
C THR A 32 -51.28 -85.68 10.69
N ASN A 33 -50.41 -85.64 11.71
CA ASN A 33 -50.22 -86.78 12.61
C ASN A 33 -51.48 -87.08 13.43
N TYR A 34 -51.86 -88.36 13.50
CA TYR A 34 -52.99 -88.87 14.26
C TYR A 34 -52.62 -90.15 15.02
N GLN A 35 -53.04 -90.24 16.29
CA GLN A 35 -52.88 -91.43 17.13
C GLN A 35 -54.17 -91.73 17.87
N ALA A 36 -54.56 -93.00 17.90
CA ALA A 36 -55.76 -93.45 18.61
C ALA A 36 -55.60 -94.87 19.13
N VAL A 37 -56.35 -95.23 20.18
CA VAL A 37 -56.41 -96.60 20.71
C VAL A 37 -57.71 -97.24 20.24
N VAL A 38 -57.60 -98.34 19.51
CA VAL A 38 -58.75 -99.11 19.01
C VAL A 38 -59.13 -100.16 20.05
N ARG A 39 -60.42 -100.24 20.36
CA ARG A 39 -61.01 -101.14 21.36
C ARG A 39 -62.13 -101.97 20.74
N ASP A 40 -62.42 -103.12 21.34
CA ASP A 40 -63.54 -103.97 20.97
C ASP A 40 -64.87 -103.45 21.56
N ALA A 41 -65.97 -104.15 21.28
CA ALA A 41 -67.31 -103.79 21.75
C ALA A 41 -67.50 -103.89 23.29
N LEU A 42 -66.58 -104.56 23.99
CA LEU A 42 -66.54 -104.65 25.46
C LEU A 42 -65.62 -103.59 26.08
N GLY A 43 -64.94 -102.77 25.25
CA GLY A 43 -64.03 -101.71 25.67
C GLY A 43 -62.59 -102.16 25.87
N GLU A 44 -62.26 -103.42 25.57
CA GLU A 44 -60.90 -103.96 25.69
C GLU A 44 -60.05 -103.57 24.47
N PRO A 45 -58.76 -103.19 24.63
CA PRO A 45 -57.91 -102.84 23.49
C PRO A 45 -57.74 -104.02 22.54
N LEU A 46 -57.95 -103.79 21.24
CA LEU A 46 -57.68 -104.78 20.20
C LEU A 46 -56.17 -104.84 19.96
N ALA A 47 -55.46 -105.73 20.66
CA ALA A 47 -54.01 -105.81 20.60
C ALA A 47 -53.50 -106.65 19.40
N SER A 48 -52.51 -106.12 18.67
CA SER A 48 -51.85 -106.82 17.54
C SER A 48 -52.78 -107.27 16.42
N THR A 49 -53.85 -106.52 16.19
CA THR A 49 -54.91 -106.86 15.23
C THR A 49 -54.80 -105.94 14.00
N ALA A 50 -54.97 -106.52 12.81
CA ALA A 50 -55.09 -105.74 11.59
C ALA A 50 -56.45 -105.01 11.57
N VAL A 51 -56.41 -103.70 11.40
CA VAL A 51 -57.59 -102.82 11.36
C VAL A 51 -57.49 -101.88 10.17
N THR A 52 -58.63 -101.58 9.55
CA THR A 52 -58.68 -100.57 8.49
C THR A 52 -59.32 -99.31 9.06
N VAL A 53 -58.62 -98.18 8.98
CA VAL A 53 -59.10 -96.88 9.49
C VAL A 53 -59.41 -95.96 8.33
N ARG A 54 -60.55 -95.29 8.39
CA ARG A 54 -60.99 -94.32 7.38
C ARG A 54 -61.07 -92.94 8.01
N PHE A 55 -60.34 -92.00 7.42
CA PHE A 55 -60.37 -90.59 7.81
C PHE A 55 -61.18 -89.81 6.78
N THR A 56 -62.13 -89.01 7.24
CA THR A 56 -62.92 -88.12 6.39
C THR A 56 -62.81 -86.68 6.91
N VAL A 57 -62.33 -85.76 6.08
CA VAL A 57 -62.37 -84.33 6.34
C VAL A 57 -63.66 -83.75 5.77
N ARG A 58 -64.47 -83.15 6.64
CA ARG A 58 -65.73 -82.49 6.34
C ARG A 58 -65.61 -80.98 6.50
N THR A 59 -66.26 -80.24 5.61
CA THR A 59 -66.17 -78.79 5.58
C THR A 59 -67.46 -78.15 6.11
N GLY A 60 -67.31 -77.13 6.96
CA GLY A 60 -68.38 -76.23 7.41
C GLY A 60 -69.17 -76.68 8.64
N SER A 61 -69.39 -77.99 8.84
CA SER A 61 -70.04 -78.52 10.06
C SER A 61 -69.74 -80.02 10.26
N ILE A 62 -70.13 -80.57 11.42
CA ILE A 62 -69.97 -82.00 11.80
C ILE A 62 -70.61 -82.95 10.76
N GLY A 63 -71.71 -82.53 10.11
CA GLY A 63 -72.37 -83.29 9.03
C GLY A 63 -72.12 -82.74 7.61
N GLY A 64 -71.13 -81.85 7.45
CA GLY A 64 -70.87 -81.12 6.22
C GLY A 64 -70.41 -81.98 5.04
N THR A 65 -70.22 -81.34 3.88
CA THR A 65 -69.74 -82.01 2.67
C THR A 65 -68.35 -82.58 2.89
N ILE A 66 -68.08 -83.72 2.24
CA ILE A 66 -66.78 -84.39 2.33
C ILE A 66 -65.82 -83.69 1.38
N ALA A 67 -64.82 -83.01 1.93
CA ALA A 67 -63.75 -82.40 1.14
C ALA A 67 -62.64 -83.40 0.83
N TYR A 68 -62.36 -84.33 1.74
CA TYR A 68 -61.36 -85.37 1.55
C TYR A 68 -61.70 -86.63 2.34
N ARG A 69 -61.36 -87.80 1.80
CA ARG A 69 -61.48 -89.09 2.48
C ARG A 69 -60.38 -90.03 2.06
N GLU A 70 -59.81 -90.77 3.01
CA GLU A 70 -58.78 -91.78 2.77
C GLU A 70 -58.95 -93.00 3.68
N THR A 71 -58.26 -94.08 3.33
CA THR A 71 -58.22 -95.33 4.12
C THR A 71 -56.77 -95.74 4.39
N HIS A 72 -56.54 -96.29 5.58
CA HIS A 72 -55.27 -96.88 5.99
C HIS A 72 -55.49 -98.30 6.50
N ALA A 73 -54.72 -99.25 5.97
CA ALA A 73 -54.60 -100.57 6.57
C ALA A 73 -53.47 -100.54 7.60
N LEU A 74 -53.82 -100.65 8.88
CA LEU A 74 -52.89 -100.53 10.02
C LEU A 74 -52.94 -101.79 10.89
N THR A 75 -51.94 -101.97 11.73
CA THR A 75 -51.95 -103.01 12.77
C THR A 75 -51.80 -102.32 14.12
N THR A 76 -52.71 -102.61 15.04
CA THR A 76 -52.64 -102.07 16.40
C THR A 76 -51.43 -102.65 17.14
N ASN A 77 -50.82 -101.89 18.05
CA ASN A 77 -49.75 -102.44 18.91
C ASN A 77 -50.32 -103.26 20.09
N ALA A 78 -49.46 -103.73 21.00
CA ALA A 78 -49.85 -104.52 22.18
C ALA A 78 -50.83 -103.79 23.12
N PHE A 79 -51.01 -102.47 22.99
CA PHE A 79 -51.93 -101.64 23.76
C PHE A 79 -53.14 -101.17 22.94
N GLY A 80 -53.35 -101.69 21.72
CA GLY A 80 -54.42 -101.26 20.83
C GLY A 80 -54.16 -99.94 20.09
N LEU A 81 -52.97 -99.33 20.21
CA LEU A 81 -52.66 -98.03 19.61
C LEU A 81 -52.34 -98.15 18.12
N ILE A 82 -52.86 -97.22 17.32
CA ILE A 82 -52.48 -96.95 15.93
C ILE A 82 -51.85 -95.56 15.80
N THR A 83 -50.94 -95.41 14.84
CA THR A 83 -50.36 -94.12 14.44
C THR A 83 -50.51 -93.98 12.93
N ALA A 84 -51.02 -92.85 12.46
CA ALA A 84 -51.25 -92.57 11.05
C ALA A 84 -50.96 -91.10 10.73
N GLY A 85 -50.41 -90.83 9.54
CA GLY A 85 -50.37 -89.50 8.96
C GLY A 85 -51.58 -89.31 8.04
N ILE A 86 -52.54 -88.47 8.44
CA ILE A 86 -53.70 -88.13 7.62
C ILE A 86 -53.21 -87.34 6.40
N GLY A 87 -53.49 -87.82 5.19
CA GLY A 87 -52.90 -87.36 3.93
C GLY A 87 -51.90 -88.33 3.30
N GLU A 88 -51.47 -89.37 4.04
CA GLU A 88 -50.54 -90.42 3.55
C GLU A 88 -51.26 -91.75 3.25
N GLY A 89 -52.59 -91.79 3.40
CA GLY A 89 -53.40 -92.98 3.16
C GLY A 89 -53.71 -93.21 1.69
N SER A 90 -54.52 -94.24 1.41
CA SER A 90 -55.10 -94.44 0.09
C SER A 90 -56.36 -93.57 -0.06
N PRO A 91 -56.34 -92.50 -0.87
CA PRO A 91 -57.47 -91.58 -1.00
C PRO A 91 -58.66 -92.27 -1.69
N VAL A 92 -59.85 -92.01 -1.17
CA VAL A 92 -61.13 -92.54 -1.66
C VAL A 92 -61.97 -91.41 -2.27
N VAL A 93 -61.90 -90.19 -1.73
CA VAL A 93 -62.60 -89.00 -2.25
C VAL A 93 -61.69 -87.78 -2.11
N GLY A 94 -61.51 -87.02 -3.20
CA GLY A 94 -60.70 -85.81 -3.22
C GLY A 94 -59.19 -86.05 -3.07
N SER A 95 -58.44 -84.96 -2.86
CA SER A 95 -57.01 -84.99 -2.55
C SER A 95 -56.76 -84.10 -1.32
N TYR A 96 -55.87 -84.54 -0.43
CA TYR A 96 -55.57 -83.80 0.80
C TYR A 96 -55.03 -82.38 0.53
N ALA A 97 -54.26 -82.22 -0.56
CA ALA A 97 -53.73 -80.93 -1.01
C ALA A 97 -54.80 -79.99 -1.58
N ALA A 98 -55.94 -80.52 -2.02
CA ALA A 98 -57.04 -79.73 -2.58
C ALA A 98 -58.03 -79.23 -1.51
N VAL A 99 -57.87 -79.65 -0.25
CA VAL A 99 -58.71 -79.16 0.86
C VAL A 99 -58.42 -77.68 1.08
N THR A 100 -59.45 -76.84 0.96
CA THR A 100 -59.35 -75.39 1.21
C THR A 100 -59.39 -75.10 2.71
N TRP A 101 -58.26 -75.32 3.39
CA TRP A 101 -58.12 -75.18 4.85
C TRP A 101 -58.51 -73.80 5.41
N SER A 102 -58.47 -72.74 4.60
CA SER A 102 -58.77 -71.36 5.00
C SER A 102 -60.24 -70.92 4.80
N ALA A 103 -61.03 -71.68 4.04
CA ALA A 103 -62.35 -71.22 3.59
C ALA A 103 -63.45 -71.34 4.66
N SER A 104 -63.38 -72.36 5.53
CA SER A 104 -64.29 -72.57 6.65
C SER A 104 -63.72 -73.58 7.65
N ASP A 105 -64.38 -73.75 8.79
CA ASP A 105 -64.02 -74.78 9.77
C ASP A 105 -64.02 -76.19 9.16
N GLN A 106 -62.99 -76.96 9.47
CA GLN A 106 -62.82 -78.34 9.01
C GLN A 106 -63.00 -79.31 10.18
N TYR A 107 -63.64 -80.44 9.91
CA TYR A 107 -63.96 -81.47 10.89
C TYR A 107 -63.40 -82.81 10.42
N LEU A 108 -62.77 -83.56 11.33
CA LEU A 108 -62.23 -84.90 11.08
C LEU A 108 -63.18 -85.94 11.66
N GLN A 109 -63.76 -86.76 10.79
CA GLN A 109 -64.51 -87.97 11.14
C GLN A 109 -63.60 -89.19 11.01
N VAL A 110 -63.62 -90.06 12.01
CA VAL A 110 -62.76 -91.25 12.08
C VAL A 110 -63.60 -92.51 12.22
N GLU A 111 -63.39 -93.48 11.33
CA GLU A 111 -64.11 -94.74 11.33
C GLU A 111 -63.11 -95.90 11.32
N VAL A 112 -63.41 -97.00 12.03
CA VAL A 112 -62.53 -98.17 12.12
C VAL A 112 -63.29 -99.44 11.78
N ASP A 113 -62.67 -100.31 10.99
CA ASP A 113 -63.14 -101.66 10.66
C ASP A 113 -62.13 -102.69 11.18
N ALA A 114 -62.58 -103.55 12.09
CA ALA A 114 -61.81 -104.66 12.66
C ALA A 114 -62.23 -106.04 12.11
N GLY A 115 -62.93 -106.08 10.97
CA GLY A 115 -63.34 -107.31 10.27
C GLY A 115 -64.87 -107.51 10.19
N THR A 116 -65.68 -106.57 10.67
CA THR A 116 -67.15 -106.64 10.69
C THR A 116 -67.84 -105.41 10.08
N GLY A 117 -67.07 -104.50 9.48
CA GLY A 117 -67.55 -103.24 8.89
C GLY A 117 -67.09 -102.01 9.68
N TYR A 118 -67.18 -100.83 9.04
CA TYR A 118 -66.76 -99.57 9.65
C TYR A 118 -67.69 -99.13 10.78
N VAL A 119 -67.10 -98.86 11.93
CA VAL A 119 -67.74 -98.22 13.09
C VAL A 119 -67.22 -96.78 13.21
N ASP A 120 -68.14 -95.82 13.33
CA ASP A 120 -67.81 -94.40 13.52
C ASP A 120 -67.38 -94.13 14.97
N LEU A 121 -66.17 -93.59 15.13
CA LEU A 121 -65.59 -93.23 16.43
C LEU A 121 -65.84 -91.76 16.79
N GLY A 122 -66.51 -91.01 15.91
CA GLY A 122 -66.91 -89.62 16.13
C GLY A 122 -66.25 -88.63 15.17
N THR A 123 -66.80 -87.42 15.16
CA THR A 123 -66.35 -86.31 14.31
C THR A 123 -65.98 -85.11 15.17
N THR A 124 -64.74 -84.62 15.04
CA THR A 124 -64.19 -83.54 15.87
C THR A 124 -63.66 -82.40 15.00
N ARG A 125 -63.77 -81.15 15.46
CA ARG A 125 -63.21 -79.98 14.75
C ARG A 125 -61.68 -80.02 14.76
N LEU A 126 -61.05 -79.76 13.61
CA LEU A 126 -59.62 -79.55 13.51
C LEU A 126 -59.29 -78.11 13.90
N ASN A 127 -58.57 -77.93 15.01
CA ASN A 127 -58.09 -76.63 15.45
C ASN A 127 -56.71 -76.34 14.83
N SER A 128 -56.51 -75.10 14.36
CA SER A 128 -55.25 -74.67 13.76
C SER A 128 -54.08 -74.72 14.76
N VAL A 129 -52.93 -75.23 14.31
CA VAL A 129 -51.68 -75.21 15.08
C VAL A 129 -50.96 -73.87 14.95
N PRO A 130 -50.13 -73.44 15.93
CA PRO A 130 -49.53 -72.10 15.97
C PRO A 130 -48.81 -71.65 14.68
N TYR A 131 -48.15 -72.56 13.96
CA TYR A 131 -47.43 -72.25 12.72
C TYR A 131 -48.35 -71.78 11.58
N SER A 132 -49.58 -72.31 11.50
CA SER A 132 -50.55 -71.97 10.45
C SER A 132 -51.22 -70.60 10.66
N LEU A 133 -51.24 -70.08 11.89
CA LEU A 133 -51.75 -68.74 12.18
C LEU A 133 -50.81 -67.64 11.68
N HIS A 134 -49.50 -67.92 11.59
CA HIS A 134 -48.48 -66.95 11.18
C HIS A 134 -48.34 -66.79 9.65
N ALA A 135 -48.79 -67.77 8.86
CA ALA A 135 -48.71 -67.71 7.40
C ALA A 135 -49.79 -66.83 6.74
N ARG A 136 -50.85 -66.44 7.47
CA ARG A 136 -51.96 -65.63 6.93
C ARG A 136 -51.60 -64.15 6.69
N THR A 137 -50.50 -63.66 7.24
CA THR A 137 -50.22 -62.20 7.34
C THR A 137 -49.11 -61.70 6.42
N THR A 138 -48.69 -62.46 5.40
CA THR A 138 -47.59 -62.04 4.51
C THR A 138 -48.01 -61.96 3.04
N ASP A 139 -48.88 -61.00 2.72
CA ASP A 139 -48.93 -60.44 1.36
C ASP A 139 -47.83 -59.39 1.22
N LYS A 140 -47.16 -59.36 0.06
CA LYS A 140 -46.06 -58.44 -0.25
C LYS A 140 -46.54 -56.99 -0.15
N ALA A 141 -46.18 -56.29 0.93
CA ALA A 141 -46.40 -54.86 1.06
C ALA A 141 -45.54 -54.10 0.03
N LEU A 142 -46.15 -53.66 -1.07
CA LEU A 142 -45.54 -52.82 -2.11
C LEU A 142 -45.32 -51.35 -1.66
N SER A 143 -45.90 -50.97 -0.52
CA SER A 143 -45.78 -49.62 0.04
C SER A 143 -45.58 -49.68 1.55
N LEU A 144 -44.65 -48.87 2.06
CA LEU A 144 -44.58 -48.53 3.48
C LEU A 144 -45.52 -47.35 3.68
N ALA A 145 -46.77 -47.63 4.08
CA ALA A 145 -47.79 -46.64 4.38
C ALA A 145 -48.05 -46.59 5.89
N ASP A 146 -48.40 -45.42 6.41
CA ASP A 146 -48.87 -45.24 7.77
C ASP A 146 -50.36 -45.59 7.94
N ALA A 147 -50.92 -45.31 9.11
CA ALA A 147 -52.25 -45.78 9.49
C ALA A 147 -53.40 -45.07 8.76
N ASP A 148 -53.20 -43.83 8.31
CA ASP A 148 -54.18 -43.04 7.56
C ASP A 148 -53.87 -42.93 6.06
N ASN A 149 -52.75 -43.52 5.61
CA ASN A 149 -52.26 -43.57 4.22
C ASN A 149 -51.90 -42.20 3.64
N ASP A 150 -51.70 -41.19 4.47
CA ASP A 150 -51.29 -39.88 3.99
C ASP A 150 -49.76 -39.75 3.90
N THR A 151 -49.02 -40.63 4.59
CA THR A 151 -47.57 -40.76 4.47
C THR A 151 -47.21 -42.10 3.87
N LYS A 152 -46.57 -42.09 2.69
CA LYS A 152 -46.23 -43.31 1.97
C LYS A 152 -44.89 -43.21 1.25
N VAL A 153 -44.17 -44.34 1.19
CA VAL A 153 -43.08 -44.57 0.24
C VAL A 153 -43.60 -45.46 -0.88
N GLN A 154 -43.58 -44.96 -2.11
CA GLN A 154 -44.10 -45.66 -3.30
C GLN A 154 -43.04 -45.72 -4.39
N VAL A 155 -43.04 -46.80 -5.19
CA VAL A 155 -42.02 -47.04 -6.23
C VAL A 155 -42.52 -46.80 -7.64
N GLU A 156 -43.81 -46.95 -7.90
CA GLU A 156 -44.44 -46.85 -9.23
C GLU A 156 -45.95 -46.55 -9.07
N GLU A 157 -46.51 -45.54 -9.75
CA GLU A 157 -47.97 -45.35 -9.86
C GLU A 157 -48.54 -45.90 -11.19
N SER A 158 -47.67 -46.21 -12.16
CA SER A 158 -48.03 -46.89 -13.41
C SER A 158 -46.89 -47.83 -13.87
N PRO A 159 -47.17 -48.84 -14.70
CA PRO A 159 -46.18 -49.87 -15.09
C PRO A 159 -44.90 -49.34 -15.75
N ASP A 160 -44.94 -48.14 -16.34
CA ASP A 160 -43.82 -47.53 -17.05
C ASP A 160 -43.19 -46.37 -16.26
N GLU A 161 -43.62 -46.15 -15.02
CA GLU A 161 -43.15 -45.03 -14.20
C GLU A 161 -42.04 -45.45 -13.25
N ASP A 162 -40.79 -45.31 -13.69
CA ASP A 162 -39.59 -45.58 -12.88
C ASP A 162 -39.32 -44.46 -11.84
N ILE A 163 -40.21 -44.28 -10.85
CA ILE A 163 -40.12 -43.17 -9.89
C ILE A 163 -40.43 -43.58 -8.44
N ILE A 164 -39.41 -43.51 -7.58
CA ILE A 164 -39.58 -43.67 -6.13
C ILE A 164 -40.02 -42.34 -5.51
N ARG A 165 -41.08 -42.32 -4.70
CA ARG A 165 -41.61 -41.12 -4.03
C ARG A 165 -41.74 -41.29 -2.54
N PHE A 166 -41.64 -40.16 -1.86
CA PHE A 166 -41.93 -39.99 -0.45
C PHE A 166 -43.01 -38.92 -0.33
N ASP A 167 -44.22 -39.37 -0.07
CA ASP A 167 -45.38 -38.52 0.17
C ASP A 167 -45.57 -38.34 1.67
N VAL A 168 -45.89 -37.13 2.08
CA VAL A 168 -46.20 -36.79 3.48
C VAL A 168 -47.45 -35.92 3.47
N ALA A 169 -48.47 -36.30 4.25
CA ALA A 169 -49.77 -35.65 4.25
C ALA A 169 -50.36 -35.46 2.83
N GLY A 170 -50.25 -36.49 1.98
CA GLY A 170 -50.74 -36.50 0.61
C GLY A 170 -49.97 -35.62 -0.39
N THR A 171 -48.85 -35.03 0.02
CA THR A 171 -48.01 -34.18 -0.85
C THR A 171 -46.68 -34.88 -1.13
N GLU A 172 -46.31 -34.99 -2.41
CA GLU A 172 -44.99 -35.48 -2.83
C GLU A 172 -43.91 -34.51 -2.32
N ARG A 173 -43.02 -34.96 -1.42
CA ARG A 173 -41.94 -34.13 -0.86
C ARG A 173 -40.60 -34.46 -1.47
N PHE A 174 -40.33 -35.74 -1.71
CA PHE A 174 -39.13 -36.20 -2.40
C PHE A 174 -39.48 -37.21 -3.47
N ARG A 175 -38.78 -37.16 -4.60
CA ARG A 175 -38.87 -38.20 -5.64
C ARG A 175 -37.52 -38.51 -6.27
N MET A 176 -37.33 -39.75 -6.72
CA MET A 176 -36.18 -40.18 -7.49
C MET A 176 -36.64 -40.55 -8.90
N ARG A 177 -36.18 -39.82 -9.92
CA ARG A 177 -36.52 -40.09 -11.33
C ARG A 177 -35.36 -39.78 -12.24
N ALA A 178 -35.19 -40.56 -13.31
CA ALA A 178 -34.14 -40.33 -14.32
C ALA A 178 -32.75 -40.03 -13.72
N GLY A 179 -32.39 -40.75 -12.65
CA GLY A 179 -31.10 -40.64 -11.96
C GLY A 179 -30.93 -39.45 -10.99
N ARG A 180 -31.98 -38.70 -10.64
CA ARG A 180 -31.92 -37.53 -9.74
C ARG A 180 -32.81 -37.72 -8.51
N LEU A 181 -32.36 -37.24 -7.34
CA LEU A 181 -33.20 -37.00 -6.17
C LEU A 181 -33.70 -35.55 -6.22
N GLU A 182 -35.01 -35.36 -6.29
CA GLU A 182 -35.67 -34.07 -6.40
C GLU A 182 -36.48 -33.78 -5.12
N VAL A 183 -36.42 -32.54 -4.64
CA VAL A 183 -37.37 -32.00 -3.64
C VAL A 183 -38.55 -31.40 -4.41
N ALA A 184 -39.77 -31.79 -4.06
CA ALA A 184 -40.99 -31.38 -4.75
C ALA A 184 -41.89 -30.53 -3.85
N ASN A 185 -42.75 -29.70 -4.48
CA ASN A 185 -43.72 -28.83 -3.80
C ASN A 185 -43.10 -27.85 -2.78
N THR A 186 -41.95 -27.29 -3.14
CA THR A 186 -41.18 -26.29 -2.38
C THR A 186 -40.90 -25.01 -3.18
N GLY A 187 -41.62 -24.80 -4.28
CA GLY A 187 -41.39 -23.67 -5.19
C GLY A 187 -39.96 -23.61 -5.76
N GLY A 188 -39.37 -24.77 -6.01
CA GLY A 188 -38.00 -24.90 -6.52
C GLY A 188 -36.91 -24.83 -5.45
N SER A 189 -37.27 -24.71 -4.16
CA SER A 189 -36.31 -24.66 -3.06
C SER A 189 -35.87 -26.05 -2.58
N VAL A 190 -34.64 -26.16 -2.06
CA VAL A 190 -34.08 -27.35 -1.42
C VAL A 190 -33.99 -27.11 0.08
N PHE A 191 -34.64 -27.95 0.87
CA PHE A 191 -34.60 -27.88 2.34
C PHE A 191 -34.05 -29.19 2.90
N MET A 192 -32.95 -29.13 3.65
CA MET A 192 -32.35 -30.31 4.29
C MET A 192 -31.86 -29.98 5.70
N GLY A 193 -32.49 -30.56 6.73
CA GLY A 193 -32.16 -30.33 8.13
C GLY A 193 -33.39 -29.90 8.94
N ASN A 194 -33.34 -30.12 10.25
CA ASN A 194 -34.46 -29.80 11.13
C ASN A 194 -34.76 -28.28 11.09
N GLY A 195 -35.98 -27.89 10.73
CA GLY A 195 -36.40 -26.49 10.66
C GLY A 195 -35.82 -25.67 9.50
N ALA A 196 -35.13 -26.30 8.54
CA ALA A 196 -34.66 -25.59 7.33
C ALA A 196 -35.87 -25.10 6.51
N GLY A 197 -35.92 -23.79 6.21
CA GLY A 197 -37.03 -23.18 5.46
C GLY A 197 -38.40 -23.26 6.14
N ALA A 198 -38.46 -23.38 7.48
CA ALA A 198 -39.71 -23.65 8.20
C ALA A 198 -40.87 -22.68 7.93
N ASN A 199 -40.58 -21.39 7.66
CA ASN A 199 -41.58 -20.36 7.38
C ASN A 199 -41.72 -20.02 5.88
N ASP A 200 -41.03 -20.73 4.99
CA ASP A 200 -41.07 -20.46 3.55
C ASP A 200 -42.50 -20.66 3.03
N ASP A 201 -42.99 -19.73 2.22
CA ASP A 201 -44.36 -19.76 1.69
C ASP A 201 -44.60 -20.80 0.58
N LEU A 202 -43.56 -21.57 0.24
CA LEU A 202 -43.53 -22.59 -0.81
C LEU A 202 -43.87 -22.05 -2.21
N SER A 203 -43.88 -20.72 -2.38
CA SER A 203 -43.94 -20.07 -3.68
C SER A 203 -42.59 -20.18 -4.39
N ASN A 204 -42.50 -19.74 -5.66
CA ASN A 204 -41.34 -19.94 -6.53
C ASN A 204 -40.08 -19.16 -6.07
N ASN A 205 -39.50 -19.57 -4.94
CA ASN A 205 -38.42 -18.88 -4.24
C ASN A 205 -37.03 -19.38 -4.65
N PHE A 206 -36.88 -20.64 -5.07
CA PHE A 206 -35.59 -21.20 -5.51
C PHE A 206 -34.44 -21.08 -4.47
N ASN A 207 -34.74 -21.26 -3.18
CA ASN A 207 -33.74 -21.23 -2.11
C ASN A 207 -32.99 -22.57 -1.98
N THR A 208 -31.73 -22.57 -1.53
CA THR A 208 -31.00 -23.79 -1.11
C THR A 208 -30.65 -23.65 0.36
N LEU A 209 -31.40 -24.30 1.26
CA LEU A 209 -31.25 -24.20 2.73
C LEU A 209 -30.88 -25.57 3.30
N ILE A 210 -29.65 -25.71 3.76
CA ILE A 210 -29.09 -26.98 4.24
C ILE A 210 -28.43 -26.77 5.60
N GLY A 211 -28.90 -27.49 6.61
CA GLY A 211 -28.49 -27.35 8.00
C GLY A 211 -29.67 -27.04 8.91
N GLU A 212 -29.53 -27.38 10.19
CA GLU A 212 -30.57 -27.10 11.18
C GLU A 212 -30.88 -25.60 11.26
N SER A 213 -32.16 -25.28 11.16
CA SER A 213 -32.76 -23.94 11.15
C SER A 213 -32.17 -22.99 10.09
N SER A 214 -31.60 -23.54 9.01
CA SER A 214 -31.11 -22.75 7.88
C SER A 214 -32.28 -22.01 7.22
N GLY A 215 -32.23 -20.68 7.18
CA GLY A 215 -33.29 -19.83 6.63
C GLY A 215 -34.67 -20.01 7.28
N ALA A 216 -34.75 -20.43 8.55
CA ALA A 216 -36.02 -20.81 9.17
C ALA A 216 -37.07 -19.67 9.20
N ALA A 217 -36.64 -18.40 9.26
CA ALA A 217 -37.54 -17.25 9.26
C ALA A 217 -37.91 -16.72 7.87
N LEU A 218 -37.35 -17.25 6.78
CA LEU A 218 -37.63 -16.78 5.42
C LEU A 218 -39.11 -17.02 5.10
N THR A 219 -39.84 -15.98 4.72
CA THR A 219 -41.25 -16.06 4.31
C THR A 219 -41.39 -15.94 2.81
N THR A 220 -40.88 -14.85 2.22
CA THR A 220 -40.97 -14.54 0.77
C THR A 220 -39.60 -14.27 0.13
N GLY A 221 -38.50 -14.45 0.87
CA GLY A 221 -37.15 -14.25 0.35
C GLY A 221 -36.77 -15.33 -0.66
N ALA A 222 -36.21 -14.95 -1.80
CA ALA A 222 -35.92 -15.84 -2.93
C ALA A 222 -34.43 -15.87 -3.32
N ASN A 223 -34.01 -16.92 -4.00
CA ASN A 223 -32.67 -17.13 -4.56
C ASN A 223 -31.56 -17.07 -3.51
N ASN A 224 -31.82 -17.53 -2.29
CA ASN A 224 -30.82 -17.59 -1.24
C ASN A 224 -30.13 -18.96 -1.22
N THR A 225 -28.82 -18.98 -0.90
CA THR A 225 -28.07 -20.21 -0.59
C THR A 225 -27.61 -20.13 0.86
N ALA A 226 -28.09 -21.01 1.73
CA ALA A 226 -27.69 -21.10 3.13
C ALA A 226 -27.24 -22.53 3.47
N LEU A 227 -26.00 -22.67 3.96
CA LEU A 227 -25.40 -23.95 4.31
C LEU A 227 -24.73 -23.87 5.69
N GLY A 228 -25.31 -24.52 6.68
CA GLY A 228 -24.80 -24.60 8.05
C GLY A 228 -25.86 -24.35 9.12
N TYR A 229 -25.54 -24.73 10.36
CA TYR A 229 -26.39 -24.48 11.54
C TYR A 229 -26.69 -22.99 11.71
N ASN A 230 -27.98 -22.63 11.79
CA ASN A 230 -28.48 -21.26 11.90
C ASN A 230 -27.95 -20.29 10.81
N SER A 231 -27.62 -20.79 9.63
CA SER A 231 -27.28 -19.93 8.49
C SER A 231 -28.54 -19.18 8.01
N LEU A 232 -28.44 -17.87 7.81
CA LEU A 232 -29.55 -17.00 7.35
C LEU A 232 -30.81 -17.06 8.25
N LEU A 233 -30.66 -17.40 9.54
CA LEU A 233 -31.76 -17.78 10.44
C LEU A 233 -32.89 -16.72 10.53
N ALA A 234 -32.56 -15.45 10.77
CA ALA A 234 -33.53 -14.39 11.07
C ALA A 234 -34.02 -13.58 9.86
N SER A 235 -33.52 -13.85 8.65
CA SER A 235 -33.96 -13.13 7.45
C SER A 235 -35.38 -13.54 7.08
N THR A 236 -36.28 -12.57 6.89
CA THR A 236 -37.69 -12.83 6.50
C THR A 236 -37.92 -12.64 5.00
N THR A 237 -37.46 -11.53 4.42
CA THR A 237 -37.71 -11.16 3.01
C THR A 237 -36.43 -10.98 2.18
N GLY A 238 -35.25 -11.17 2.78
CA GLY A 238 -33.96 -11.03 2.10
C GLY A 238 -33.82 -12.02 0.94
N SER A 239 -33.35 -11.54 -0.21
CA SER A 239 -33.17 -12.32 -1.44
C SER A 239 -31.73 -12.22 -1.94
N PHE A 240 -31.32 -13.19 -2.76
CA PHE A 240 -29.98 -13.23 -3.39
C PHE A 240 -28.81 -13.28 -2.40
N ASN A 241 -29.01 -13.84 -1.21
CA ASN A 241 -27.94 -13.99 -0.22
C ASN A 241 -27.26 -15.35 -0.30
N THR A 242 -25.95 -15.39 -0.09
CA THR A 242 -25.16 -16.61 0.13
C THR A 242 -24.65 -16.63 1.56
N ALA A 243 -25.01 -17.61 2.37
CA ALA A 243 -24.65 -17.75 3.78
C ALA A 243 -24.09 -19.17 4.06
N ILE A 244 -22.77 -19.34 3.99
CA ILE A 244 -22.10 -20.62 4.15
C ILE A 244 -21.25 -20.61 5.42
N GLY A 245 -21.61 -21.44 6.39
CA GLY A 245 -20.94 -21.55 7.68
C GLY A 245 -21.90 -21.48 8.85
N MET A 246 -21.47 -21.98 10.01
CA MET A 246 -22.26 -21.88 11.24
C MET A 246 -22.54 -20.41 11.55
N ARG A 247 -23.83 -20.06 11.71
CA ARG A 247 -24.31 -18.71 12.06
C ARG A 247 -23.92 -17.60 11.07
N ALA A 248 -23.58 -17.94 9.83
CA ALA A 248 -23.43 -16.92 8.78
C ALA A 248 -24.78 -16.22 8.56
N MET A 249 -24.83 -14.90 8.67
CA MET A 249 -26.07 -14.09 8.60
C MET A 249 -27.19 -14.52 9.59
N GLU A 250 -26.85 -14.95 10.80
CA GLU A 250 -27.84 -15.47 11.78
C GLU A 250 -28.91 -14.46 12.22
N LEU A 251 -28.54 -13.20 12.47
CA LEU A 251 -29.39 -12.18 13.13
C LEU A 251 -29.82 -11.04 12.19
N GLY A 252 -29.47 -11.11 10.90
CA GLY A 252 -29.76 -10.07 9.93
C GLY A 252 -31.22 -10.05 9.47
N SER A 253 -31.84 -8.86 9.38
CA SER A 253 -33.30 -8.70 9.17
C SER A 253 -33.72 -8.33 7.74
N GLY A 254 -33.16 -8.94 6.70
CA GLY A 254 -33.67 -8.79 5.32
C GLY A 254 -32.82 -8.00 4.32
N GLY A 255 -31.51 -7.86 4.56
CA GLY A 255 -30.58 -7.39 3.53
C GLY A 255 -30.55 -8.29 2.29
N GLN A 256 -30.28 -7.71 1.13
CA GLN A 256 -30.18 -8.41 -0.17
C GLN A 256 -28.74 -8.43 -0.69
N ASP A 257 -28.45 -9.35 -1.61
CA ASP A 257 -27.17 -9.44 -2.33
C ASP A 257 -25.93 -9.59 -1.43
N ASN A 258 -26.07 -10.21 -0.25
CA ASN A 258 -24.94 -10.41 0.65
C ASN A 258 -24.28 -11.78 0.42
N THR A 259 -22.95 -11.82 0.45
CA THR A 259 -22.17 -13.06 0.47
C THR A 259 -21.45 -13.18 1.81
N ALA A 260 -21.75 -14.22 2.57
CA ALA A 260 -21.19 -14.53 3.88
C ALA A 260 -20.64 -15.97 3.85
N VAL A 261 -19.31 -16.12 3.89
CA VAL A 261 -18.64 -17.41 3.89
C VAL A 261 -17.67 -17.49 5.07
N GLY A 262 -17.97 -18.35 6.03
CA GLY A 262 -17.21 -18.50 7.28
C GLY A 262 -18.10 -18.40 8.51
N GLN A 263 -17.63 -18.95 9.62
CA GLN A 263 -18.37 -18.95 10.87
C GLN A 263 -18.68 -17.53 11.32
N ALA A 264 -19.95 -17.25 11.63
CA ALA A 264 -20.45 -15.94 12.05
C ALA A 264 -20.11 -14.75 11.12
N SER A 265 -19.78 -15.00 9.85
CA SER A 265 -19.63 -13.92 8.87
C SER A 265 -20.97 -13.19 8.68
N LEU A 266 -20.95 -11.85 8.67
CA LEU A 266 -22.14 -10.99 8.58
C LEU A 266 -23.25 -11.30 9.61
N ARG A 267 -22.90 -11.81 10.81
CA ARG A 267 -23.87 -12.33 11.78
C ARG A 267 -25.03 -11.38 12.09
N SER A 268 -24.76 -10.08 12.30
CA SER A 268 -25.79 -9.07 12.62
C SER A 268 -26.09 -8.12 11.45
N ASN A 269 -25.94 -8.58 10.21
CA ASN A 269 -26.04 -7.72 9.03
C ASN A 269 -27.46 -7.29 8.67
N THR A 270 -27.77 -5.99 8.68
CA THR A 270 -29.05 -5.47 8.11
C THR A 270 -28.85 -4.67 6.81
N GLY A 271 -27.60 -4.48 6.36
CA GLY A 271 -27.26 -3.85 5.09
C GLY A 271 -27.33 -4.79 3.88
N HIS A 272 -27.07 -4.25 2.68
CA HIS A 272 -27.12 -4.98 1.41
C HIS A 272 -25.78 -4.94 0.66
N SER A 273 -25.62 -5.85 -0.30
CA SER A 273 -24.48 -5.89 -1.22
C SER A 273 -23.12 -6.01 -0.52
N ASN A 274 -23.05 -6.67 0.64
CA ASN A 274 -21.80 -6.89 1.37
C ASN A 274 -21.20 -8.26 1.06
N THR A 275 -19.87 -8.35 0.95
CA THR A 275 -19.15 -9.61 0.79
C THR A 275 -18.21 -9.83 1.97
N ALA A 276 -18.47 -10.85 2.78
CA ALA A 276 -17.65 -11.26 3.92
C ALA A 276 -17.16 -12.70 3.73
N VAL A 277 -15.85 -12.90 3.69
CA VAL A 277 -15.21 -14.22 3.56
C VAL A 277 -14.14 -14.37 4.65
N GLY A 278 -14.41 -15.21 5.64
CA GLY A 278 -13.55 -15.41 6.80
C GLY A 278 -14.37 -15.59 8.07
N SER A 279 -13.77 -16.22 9.09
CA SER A 279 -14.42 -16.36 10.40
C SER A 279 -14.59 -14.99 11.03
N ALA A 280 -15.81 -14.69 11.46
CA ALA A 280 -16.20 -13.43 12.09
C ALA A 280 -15.80 -12.17 11.29
N ALA A 281 -15.79 -12.25 9.95
CA ALA A 281 -15.73 -11.08 9.10
C ALA A 281 -17.07 -10.32 9.15
N MET A 282 -17.02 -9.00 9.35
CA MET A 282 -18.19 -8.10 9.35
C MET A 282 -19.33 -8.46 10.33
N VAL A 283 -19.02 -8.97 11.54
CA VAL A 283 -20.03 -9.46 12.50
C VAL A 283 -21.10 -8.43 12.85
N ASN A 284 -20.72 -7.15 13.08
CA ASN A 284 -21.61 -6.13 13.64
C ASN A 284 -22.18 -5.13 12.61
N ASN A 285 -22.12 -5.44 11.31
CA ASN A 285 -22.53 -4.52 10.24
C ASN A 285 -24.03 -4.21 10.26
N SER A 286 -24.49 -3.22 11.02
CA SER A 286 -25.92 -2.88 11.07
C SER A 286 -26.44 -2.42 9.70
N SER A 287 -26.16 -1.21 9.24
CA SER A 287 -26.71 -0.67 7.98
C SER A 287 -25.69 -0.38 6.87
N GLY A 288 -24.41 -0.71 7.09
CA GLY A 288 -23.37 -0.54 6.08
C GLY A 288 -23.64 -1.37 4.81
N TYR A 289 -23.37 -0.78 3.64
CA TYR A 289 -23.58 -1.42 2.34
C TYR A 289 -22.32 -1.37 1.47
N LEU A 290 -22.25 -2.25 0.46
CA LEU A 290 -21.14 -2.33 -0.50
C LEU A 290 -19.76 -2.49 0.16
N ASN A 291 -19.67 -3.17 1.31
CA ASN A 291 -18.39 -3.47 1.93
C ASN A 291 -17.87 -4.85 1.52
N LEU A 292 -16.55 -4.97 1.38
CA LEU A 292 -15.83 -6.22 1.13
C LEU A 292 -14.92 -6.50 2.32
N GLY A 293 -15.15 -7.58 3.06
CA GLY A 293 -14.31 -8.05 4.17
C GLY A 293 -13.79 -9.47 3.91
N VAL A 294 -12.49 -9.62 3.66
CA VAL A 294 -11.86 -10.94 3.42
C VAL A 294 -10.74 -11.16 4.43
N GLY A 295 -10.90 -12.12 5.33
CA GLY A 295 -9.94 -12.44 6.38
C GLY A 295 -10.60 -12.64 7.74
N PHE A 296 -9.84 -13.17 8.69
CA PHE A 296 -10.28 -13.27 10.08
C PHE A 296 -10.49 -11.86 10.66
N HIS A 297 -11.70 -11.59 11.20
CA HIS A 297 -12.07 -10.32 11.81
C HIS A 297 -11.96 -9.06 10.92
N ALA A 298 -11.91 -9.20 9.59
CA ALA A 298 -11.97 -8.05 8.69
C ALA A 298 -13.29 -7.29 8.92
N LEU A 299 -13.22 -5.97 9.16
CA LEU A 299 -14.37 -5.09 9.42
C LEU A 299 -15.31 -5.54 10.57
N ILE A 300 -14.80 -6.22 11.60
CA ILE A 300 -15.65 -6.84 12.64
C ILE A 300 -16.54 -5.84 13.41
N LEU A 301 -16.06 -4.61 13.67
CA LEU A 301 -16.82 -3.57 14.38
C LEU A 301 -17.55 -2.57 13.45
N ASN A 302 -17.55 -2.79 12.13
CA ASN A 302 -18.29 -1.92 11.20
C ASN A 302 -19.76 -1.92 11.58
N THR A 303 -20.35 -0.74 11.81
CA THR A 303 -21.78 -0.61 12.10
C THR A 303 -22.50 0.00 10.92
N THR A 304 -22.15 1.23 10.53
CA THR A 304 -22.82 1.98 9.44
C THR A 304 -21.89 2.39 8.30
N GLY A 305 -20.59 2.09 8.39
CA GLY A 305 -19.62 2.37 7.34
C GLY A 305 -19.98 1.66 6.04
N ALA A 306 -19.80 2.34 4.91
CA ALA A 306 -20.17 1.86 3.58
C ALA A 306 -19.00 1.98 2.60
N GLN A 307 -18.99 1.13 1.58
CA GLN A 307 -18.00 1.13 0.50
C GLN A 307 -16.55 0.97 1.00
N ASN A 308 -16.34 0.16 2.04
CA ASN A 308 -15.02 -0.19 2.54
C ASN A 308 -14.54 -1.52 1.95
N THR A 309 -13.25 -1.60 1.62
CA THR A 309 -12.57 -2.84 1.20
C THR A 309 -11.53 -3.19 2.26
N ALA A 310 -11.67 -4.35 2.90
CA ALA A 310 -10.76 -4.87 3.92
C ALA A 310 -10.33 -6.29 3.54
N VAL A 311 -9.06 -6.49 3.24
CA VAL A 311 -8.50 -7.78 2.84
C VAL A 311 -7.24 -8.06 3.67
N GLY A 312 -7.33 -9.02 4.58
CA GLY A 312 -6.30 -9.35 5.56
C GLY A 312 -6.91 -9.59 6.94
N ALA A 313 -6.19 -10.31 7.81
CA ALA A 313 -6.61 -10.48 9.19
C ALA A 313 -6.63 -9.12 9.91
N ASN A 314 -7.70 -8.82 10.63
CA ASN A 314 -7.90 -7.57 11.38
C ASN A 314 -7.80 -6.28 10.53
N ALA A 315 -7.96 -6.37 9.21
CA ALA A 315 -8.02 -5.18 8.36
C ALA A 315 -9.31 -4.39 8.69
N LEU A 316 -9.17 -3.08 8.95
CA LEU A 316 -10.29 -2.19 9.34
C LEU A 316 -11.10 -2.68 10.56
N GLU A 317 -10.46 -3.38 11.51
CA GLU A 317 -11.12 -4.01 12.67
C GLU A 317 -12.02 -3.06 13.46
N ALA A 318 -11.53 -1.85 13.77
CA ALA A 318 -12.21 -0.86 14.58
C ALA A 318 -13.07 0.16 13.80
N ASN A 319 -13.23 -0.01 12.47
CA ASN A 319 -14.07 0.90 11.68
C ASN A 319 -15.49 0.83 12.17
N THR A 320 -16.07 1.94 12.60
CA THR A 320 -17.47 1.99 13.07
C THR A 320 -18.37 2.63 12.03
N THR A 321 -18.04 3.85 11.57
CA THR A 321 -18.85 4.62 10.61
C THR A 321 -18.07 5.10 9.38
N GLY A 322 -16.75 4.91 9.34
CA GLY A 322 -15.91 5.40 8.25
C GLY A 322 -16.28 4.78 6.89
N LYS A 323 -16.14 5.56 5.83
CA LYS A 323 -16.53 5.20 4.46
C LYS A 323 -15.36 5.31 3.49
N TYR A 324 -15.46 4.59 2.37
CA TYR A 324 -14.50 4.65 1.26
C TYR A 324 -13.06 4.28 1.66
N ASN A 325 -12.89 3.46 2.71
CA ASN A 325 -11.58 3.02 3.14
C ASN A 325 -11.17 1.72 2.45
N THR A 326 -9.91 1.63 2.03
CA THR A 326 -9.32 0.42 1.44
C THR A 326 -8.15 -0.04 2.30
N GLY A 327 -8.28 -1.13 3.05
CA GLY A 327 -7.21 -1.79 3.78
C GLY A 327 -6.85 -3.13 3.14
N LEU A 328 -5.64 -3.26 2.60
CA LEU A 328 -5.09 -4.50 2.05
C LEU A 328 -3.82 -4.87 2.81
N GLY A 329 -3.89 -5.87 3.66
CA GLY A 329 -2.79 -6.32 4.53
C GLY A 329 -3.29 -6.66 5.93
N CYS A 330 -2.54 -7.51 6.64
CA CYS A 330 -2.84 -7.78 8.05
C CYS A 330 -2.66 -6.50 8.88
N GLU A 331 -3.67 -6.18 9.69
CA GLU A 331 -3.76 -4.96 10.51
C GLU A 331 -3.69 -3.63 9.72
N ALA A 332 -3.96 -3.63 8.42
CA ALA A 332 -4.11 -2.39 7.65
C ALA A 332 -5.34 -1.60 8.16
N LEU A 333 -5.16 -0.33 8.53
CA LEU A 333 -6.23 0.54 9.09
C LEU A 333 -6.92 -0.02 10.34
N ALA A 334 -6.25 -0.87 11.14
CA ALA A 334 -6.89 -1.59 12.25
C ALA A 334 -7.66 -0.70 13.25
N ASN A 335 -7.13 0.48 13.59
CA ASN A 335 -7.75 1.39 14.58
C ASN A 335 -8.60 2.52 13.98
N ASN A 336 -8.88 2.50 12.66
CA ASN A 336 -9.67 3.54 12.01
C ASN A 336 -11.08 3.55 12.59
N THR A 337 -11.54 4.60 13.27
CA THR A 337 -12.87 4.58 13.91
C THR A 337 -13.95 5.20 13.01
N ASN A 338 -13.71 6.41 12.52
CA ASN A 338 -14.71 7.22 11.80
C ASN A 338 -14.12 7.98 10.60
N ALA A 339 -12.85 7.76 10.27
CA ALA A 339 -12.20 8.50 9.18
C ALA A 339 -12.58 7.92 7.80
N ASP A 340 -12.70 8.81 6.82
CA ASP A 340 -13.11 8.48 5.46
C ASP A 340 -11.96 8.57 4.45
N GLY A 341 -12.05 7.78 3.39
CA GLY A 341 -11.22 7.91 2.20
C GLY A 341 -9.75 7.53 2.37
N ASN A 342 -9.43 6.63 3.29
CA ASN A 342 -8.06 6.17 3.50
C ASN A 342 -7.73 4.92 2.68
N ALA A 343 -6.54 4.87 2.10
CA ALA A 343 -6.03 3.70 1.39
C ALA A 343 -4.74 3.20 2.07
N ALA A 344 -4.76 1.98 2.60
CA ALA A 344 -3.66 1.34 3.31
C ALA A 344 -3.31 0.01 2.64
N LEU A 345 -2.12 -0.09 2.05
CA LEU A 345 -1.63 -1.25 1.30
C LEU A 345 -0.33 -1.76 1.93
N GLY A 346 -0.40 -2.82 2.74
CA GLY A 346 0.75 -3.44 3.40
C GLY A 346 0.47 -3.82 4.85
N PHE A 347 1.36 -4.63 5.41
CA PHE A 347 1.30 -5.01 6.83
C PHE A 347 1.41 -3.77 7.72
N GLN A 348 0.41 -3.56 8.58
CA GLN A 348 0.32 -2.44 9.52
C GLN A 348 0.37 -1.03 8.89
N ALA A 349 0.05 -0.90 7.61
CA ALA A 349 -0.11 0.42 6.98
C ALA A 349 -1.30 1.16 7.64
N LEU A 350 -1.10 2.43 8.03
CA LEU A 350 -2.12 3.25 8.72
C LEU A 350 -2.72 2.62 10.00
N ARG A 351 -2.01 1.68 10.65
CA ARG A 351 -2.56 0.87 11.75
C ARG A 351 -3.23 1.68 12.87
N ALA A 352 -2.61 2.78 13.30
CA ALA A 352 -3.09 3.59 14.43
C ALA A 352 -4.06 4.72 14.06
N ASN A 353 -4.42 4.89 12.78
CA ASN A 353 -5.27 5.99 12.32
C ASN A 353 -6.60 5.98 13.06
N THR A 354 -7.03 7.07 13.69
CA THR A 354 -8.34 7.13 14.36
C THR A 354 -9.33 7.99 13.58
N THR A 355 -8.97 9.25 13.31
CA THR A 355 -9.83 10.23 12.63
C THR A 355 -9.20 10.91 11.41
N GLY A 356 -7.92 10.64 11.11
CA GLY A 356 -7.24 11.20 9.94
C GLY A 356 -7.85 10.71 8.62
N ALA A 357 -8.36 11.63 7.79
CA ALA A 357 -9.03 11.31 6.53
C ALA A 357 -8.12 11.52 5.31
N SER A 358 -8.47 10.87 4.19
CA SER A 358 -7.81 11.05 2.89
C SER A 358 -6.30 10.75 2.88
N ASN A 359 -5.87 9.74 3.65
CA ASN A 359 -4.48 9.30 3.67
C ASN A 359 -4.24 8.11 2.73
N LEU A 360 -3.13 8.12 2.01
CA LEU A 360 -2.60 7.00 1.25
C LEU A 360 -1.33 6.48 1.95
N ALA A 361 -1.30 5.19 2.29
CA ALA A 361 -0.14 4.53 2.88
C ALA A 361 0.10 3.20 2.17
N ALA A 362 1.24 3.07 1.50
CA ALA A 362 1.62 1.86 0.77
C ALA A 362 3.04 1.43 1.14
N GLY A 363 3.16 0.27 1.78
CA GLY A 363 4.41 -0.28 2.29
C GLY A 363 4.29 -0.78 3.73
N PHE A 364 5.28 -1.56 4.17
CA PHE A 364 5.37 -2.06 5.54
C PHE A 364 5.38 -0.90 6.55
N SER A 365 4.38 -0.88 7.43
CA SER A 365 4.20 0.14 8.49
C SER A 365 4.22 1.60 8.00
N ALA A 366 3.88 1.86 6.74
CA ALA A 366 3.73 3.22 6.22
C ALA A 366 2.59 3.95 6.99
N LEU A 367 2.85 5.18 7.44
CA LEU A 367 1.93 5.97 8.28
C LEU A 367 1.44 5.24 9.58
N GLY A 368 2.20 4.27 10.08
CA GLY A 368 1.72 3.33 11.09
C GLY A 368 1.26 3.92 12.44
N ALA A 369 1.75 5.11 12.80
CA ALA A 369 1.40 5.81 14.04
C ALA A 369 0.43 7.00 13.87
N ASN A 370 -0.07 7.26 12.65
CA ASN A 370 -0.96 8.39 12.39
C ASN A 370 -2.18 8.29 13.28
N SER A 371 -2.60 9.37 13.92
CA SER A 371 -3.82 9.39 14.74
C SER A 371 -4.87 10.29 14.10
N THR A 372 -4.54 11.57 13.88
CA THR A 372 -5.49 12.58 13.37
C THR A 372 -5.00 13.29 12.10
N GLY A 373 -3.75 13.09 11.69
CA GLY A 373 -3.19 13.71 10.48
C GLY A 373 -3.94 13.32 9.21
N GLY A 374 -4.29 14.29 8.36
CA GLY A 374 -5.05 14.05 7.13
C GLY A 374 -4.29 14.44 5.86
N ASN A 375 -4.76 13.95 4.72
CA ASN A 375 -4.21 14.27 3.39
C ASN A 375 -2.71 13.92 3.23
N ASN A 376 -2.25 12.84 3.85
CA ASN A 376 -0.86 12.38 3.72
C ASN A 376 -0.73 11.27 2.67
N SER A 377 0.36 11.27 1.90
CA SER A 377 0.72 10.20 0.96
C SER A 377 2.07 9.59 1.32
N ALA A 378 2.10 8.40 1.90
CA ALA A 378 3.32 7.62 2.18
C ALA A 378 3.42 6.41 1.25
N LEU A 379 4.49 6.35 0.45
CA LEU A 379 4.81 5.22 -0.40
C LEU A 379 6.25 4.77 -0.12
N GLY A 380 6.40 3.62 0.54
CA GLY A 380 7.69 3.06 0.96
C GLY A 380 7.61 2.44 2.35
N ALA A 381 8.48 1.46 2.62
CA ALA A 381 8.57 0.87 3.95
C ALA A 381 8.98 1.92 5.00
N ASN A 382 8.23 1.99 6.10
CA ASN A 382 8.39 2.97 7.18
C ASN A 382 8.29 4.45 6.77
N ALA A 383 7.78 4.78 5.58
CA ALA A 383 7.53 6.17 5.19
C ALA A 383 6.50 6.80 6.16
N MET A 384 6.83 7.95 6.75
CA MET A 384 6.02 8.64 7.77
C MET A 384 5.58 7.75 8.95
N ARG A 385 6.39 6.75 9.33
CA ARG A 385 6.00 5.75 10.35
C ARG A 385 5.52 6.36 11.67
N PHE A 386 6.16 7.43 12.14
CA PHE A 386 5.86 8.07 13.43
C PHE A 386 4.99 9.33 13.33
N ASN A 387 4.45 9.65 12.14
CA ASN A 387 3.52 10.78 11.99
C ASN A 387 2.33 10.57 12.91
N THR A 388 1.96 11.56 13.73
CA THR A 388 0.77 11.46 14.60
C THR A 388 -0.31 12.45 14.14
N THR A 389 0.03 13.73 14.02
CA THR A 389 -0.90 14.81 13.67
C THR A 389 -0.54 15.58 12.40
N GLY A 390 0.67 15.37 11.87
CA GLY A 390 1.14 16.02 10.64
C GLY A 390 0.20 15.76 9.46
N SER A 391 -0.09 16.79 8.68
CA SER A 391 -1.05 16.75 7.57
C SER A 391 -0.46 17.33 6.29
N GLN A 392 -1.03 16.95 5.14
CA GLN A 392 -0.61 17.44 3.82
C GLN A 392 0.84 17.10 3.47
N ASN A 393 1.34 15.96 3.93
CA ASN A 393 2.70 15.50 3.63
C ASN A 393 2.73 14.47 2.50
N CYS A 394 3.75 14.54 1.64
CA CYS A 394 4.05 13.56 0.61
C CYS A 394 5.42 12.92 0.91
N ALA A 395 5.46 11.61 1.16
CA ALA A 395 6.68 10.85 1.42
C ALA A 395 6.79 9.68 0.45
N LEU A 396 7.74 9.75 -0.48
CA LEU A 396 8.01 8.72 -1.47
C LEU A 396 9.43 8.18 -1.30
N GLY A 397 9.56 6.99 -0.72
CA GLY A 397 10.84 6.35 -0.45
C GLY A 397 10.88 5.64 0.89
N VAL A 398 11.80 4.68 1.03
CA VAL A 398 12.00 3.98 2.31
C VAL A 398 12.42 4.98 3.38
N SER A 399 11.70 4.98 4.51
CA SER A 399 11.93 5.88 5.65
C SER A 399 11.89 7.39 5.33
N ALA A 400 11.26 7.81 4.22
CA ALA A 400 11.02 9.24 3.98
C ALA A 400 10.10 9.80 5.08
N LEU A 401 10.45 10.97 5.66
CA LEU A 401 9.72 11.61 6.77
C LEU A 401 9.46 10.70 7.99
N LYS A 402 10.28 9.67 8.23
CA LYS A 402 10.02 8.62 9.23
C LYS A 402 9.73 9.14 10.64
N GLU A 403 10.53 10.09 11.14
CA GLU A 403 10.43 10.62 12.50
C GLU A 403 9.49 11.83 12.61
N ASN A 404 8.81 12.24 11.53
CA ASN A 404 7.84 13.34 11.60
C ASN A 404 6.75 12.98 12.60
N THR A 405 6.37 13.89 13.49
CA THR A 405 5.31 13.72 14.49
C THR A 405 4.16 14.68 14.23
N GLY A 406 4.45 15.95 13.93
CA GLY A 406 3.42 16.99 13.70
C GLY A 406 3.71 17.96 12.54
N GLY A 407 4.86 17.84 11.88
CA GLY A 407 5.20 18.69 10.72
C GLY A 407 4.21 18.47 9.57
N GLY A 408 3.81 19.55 8.90
CA GLY A 408 2.85 19.50 7.79
C GLY A 408 3.37 20.19 6.53
N ASN A 409 2.71 19.94 5.40
CA ASN A 409 3.04 20.53 4.10
C ASN A 409 4.46 20.21 3.60
N ASN A 410 4.97 19.00 3.89
CA ASN A 410 6.29 18.58 3.42
C ASN A 410 6.21 17.68 2.19
N VAL A 411 7.17 17.82 1.29
CA VAL A 411 7.41 16.89 0.18
C VAL A 411 8.78 16.24 0.40
N ALA A 412 8.81 14.92 0.56
CA ALA A 412 10.04 14.14 0.75
C ALA A 412 10.08 12.99 -0.26
N VAL A 413 10.95 13.09 -1.27
CA VAL A 413 11.09 12.10 -2.34
C VAL A 413 12.52 11.58 -2.37
N GLY A 414 12.71 10.31 -2.04
CA GLY A 414 14.03 9.68 -1.92
C GLY A 414 14.12 8.85 -0.64
N GLY A 415 14.99 7.84 -0.66
CA GLY A 415 15.28 7.06 0.54
C GLY A 415 15.81 7.96 1.65
N ARG A 416 15.18 7.91 2.83
CA ARG A 416 15.56 8.68 4.02
C ARG A 416 15.56 10.21 3.83
N ALA A 417 14.85 10.74 2.82
CA ALA A 417 14.61 12.17 2.72
C ALA A 417 13.82 12.65 3.95
N MET A 418 14.31 13.70 4.63
CA MET A 418 13.74 14.23 5.87
C MET A 418 13.57 13.20 7.02
N GLU A 419 14.39 12.14 7.09
CA GLU A 419 14.18 11.05 8.07
C GLU A 419 14.13 11.54 9.53
N GLY A 420 15.07 12.38 9.95
CA GLY A 420 15.26 12.81 11.35
C GLY A 420 14.52 14.08 11.77
N ASN A 421 13.47 14.47 11.04
CA ASN A 421 12.78 15.75 11.24
C ASN A 421 11.44 15.55 11.95
N ALA A 422 11.34 15.97 13.22
CA ALA A 422 10.16 15.69 14.05
C ALA A 422 8.96 16.64 13.82
N SER A 423 9.22 17.94 13.57
CA SER A 423 8.17 18.98 13.49
C SER A 423 8.43 20.01 12.40
N VAL A 424 9.33 19.70 11.45
CA VAL A 424 9.65 20.58 10.33
C VAL A 424 8.45 20.65 9.38
N GLY A 425 8.11 21.84 8.89
CA GLY A 425 6.98 22.04 7.99
C GLY A 425 7.33 22.88 6.77
N GLN A 426 6.50 22.77 5.73
CA GLN A 426 6.57 23.56 4.51
C GLN A 426 7.90 23.40 3.74
N CYS A 427 8.49 22.20 3.75
CA CYS A 427 9.75 21.92 3.07
C CYS A 427 9.58 21.03 1.84
N THR A 428 10.49 21.18 0.87
CA THR A 428 10.60 20.29 -0.29
C THR A 428 11.98 19.65 -0.30
N ALA A 429 12.05 18.33 -0.14
CA ALA A 429 13.26 17.54 -0.15
C ALA A 429 13.17 16.43 -1.22
N VAL A 430 14.01 16.51 -2.26
CA VAL A 430 14.02 15.56 -3.36
C VAL A 430 15.45 15.08 -3.59
N GLY A 431 15.69 13.79 -3.36
CA GLY A 431 17.00 13.16 -3.35
C GLY A 431 17.17 12.29 -2.11
N ALA A 432 17.98 11.23 -2.22
CA ALA A 432 18.30 10.43 -1.04
C ALA A 432 19.07 11.29 -0.02
N TYR A 433 18.68 11.18 1.25
CA TYR A 433 19.25 11.96 2.35
C TYR A 433 19.12 13.50 2.22
N ALA A 434 18.26 14.00 1.33
CA ALA A 434 17.93 15.42 1.31
C ALA A 434 17.25 15.82 2.63
N MET A 435 17.73 16.90 3.28
CA MET A 435 17.24 17.36 4.59
C MET A 435 17.20 16.30 5.70
N PHE A 436 18.15 15.34 5.69
CA PHE A 436 18.12 14.16 6.58
C PHE A 436 17.95 14.49 8.07
N ALA A 437 18.68 15.48 8.59
CA ALA A 437 18.66 15.89 9.99
C ALA A 437 18.56 17.43 10.10
N SER A 438 17.41 17.97 9.72
CA SER A 438 17.16 19.41 9.59
C SER A 438 16.18 19.95 10.64
N ASN A 439 16.32 19.57 11.92
CA ASN A 439 15.44 20.05 12.98
C ASN A 439 15.52 21.58 13.13
N GLY A 440 14.43 22.29 12.83
CA GLY A 440 14.35 23.76 12.78
C GLY A 440 14.39 24.34 11.37
N GLY A 441 14.73 23.55 10.35
CA GLY A 441 14.90 24.00 8.97
C GLY A 441 13.61 24.12 8.15
N SER A 442 12.53 24.66 8.72
CA SER A 442 11.27 24.89 8.00
C SER A 442 11.45 25.78 6.77
N PHE A 443 10.47 25.76 5.86
CA PHE A 443 10.44 26.59 4.64
C PHE A 443 11.62 26.39 3.68
N SER A 444 12.34 25.28 3.79
CA SER A 444 13.56 25.02 3.01
C SER A 444 13.30 24.11 1.80
N THR A 445 14.06 24.33 0.73
CA THR A 445 14.03 23.52 -0.50
C THR A 445 15.38 22.85 -0.72
N ALA A 446 15.40 21.54 -0.84
CA ALA A 446 16.57 20.71 -1.03
C ALA A 446 16.35 19.76 -2.22
N LEU A 447 17.14 19.91 -3.29
CA LEU A 447 17.10 19.05 -4.47
C LEU A 447 18.49 18.50 -4.76
N GLY A 448 18.72 17.22 -4.48
CA GLY A 448 19.99 16.54 -4.69
C GLY A 448 20.29 15.50 -3.63
N TYR A 449 21.27 14.64 -3.92
CA TYR A 449 21.82 13.73 -2.92
C TYR A 449 22.52 14.54 -1.82
N GLU A 450 22.14 14.33 -0.56
CA GLU A 450 22.67 15.05 0.63
C GLU A 450 22.56 16.59 0.58
N SER A 451 21.68 17.16 -0.26
CA SER A 451 21.40 18.60 -0.20
C SER A 451 20.75 18.94 1.14
N LEU A 452 21.23 19.98 1.83
CA LEU A 452 20.74 20.38 3.17
C LEU A 452 20.78 19.26 4.24
N TYR A 453 21.70 18.30 4.11
CA TYR A 453 21.76 17.09 4.96
C TYR A 453 21.58 17.37 6.46
N SER A 454 22.24 18.39 7.00
CA SER A 454 22.08 18.87 8.37
C SER A 454 21.76 20.36 8.33
N ASN A 455 20.54 20.75 8.72
CA ASN A 455 20.10 22.14 8.66
C ASN A 455 19.19 22.58 9.82
N ALA A 456 19.65 23.44 10.73
CA ALA A 456 18.75 24.02 11.74
C ALA A 456 18.21 25.41 11.39
N GLY A 457 18.63 25.99 10.26
CA GLY A 457 18.19 27.31 9.82
C GLY A 457 17.03 27.30 8.82
N VAL A 458 16.23 28.36 8.81
CA VAL A 458 14.99 28.51 8.02
C VAL A 458 15.25 29.15 6.65
N ASP A 459 14.36 28.89 5.69
CA ASP A 459 14.31 29.53 4.36
C ASP A 459 15.58 29.29 3.51
N ASN A 460 16.14 28.10 3.55
CA ASN A 460 17.32 27.76 2.75
C ASN A 460 16.94 27.04 1.45
N VAL A 461 17.60 27.40 0.36
CA VAL A 461 17.47 26.74 -0.95
C VAL A 461 18.79 26.07 -1.30
N ALA A 462 18.77 24.77 -1.56
CA ALA A 462 19.94 23.97 -1.89
C ALA A 462 19.63 23.06 -3.09
N LEU A 463 20.26 23.33 -4.22
CA LEU A 463 20.07 22.63 -5.49
C LEU A 463 21.41 22.05 -5.95
N GLY A 464 21.58 20.74 -5.88
CA GLY A 464 22.81 20.05 -6.26
C GLY A 464 23.26 19.02 -5.24
N ARG A 465 24.23 18.18 -5.64
CA ARG A 465 24.82 17.18 -4.74
C ARG A 465 25.59 17.90 -3.63
N SER A 466 25.23 17.60 -2.39
CA SER A 466 25.87 18.14 -1.17
C SER A 466 25.89 19.68 -1.11
N SER A 467 24.97 20.38 -1.78
CA SER A 467 24.81 21.82 -1.61
C SER A 467 24.27 22.13 -0.22
N LEU A 468 24.83 23.11 0.47
CA LEU A 468 24.46 23.49 1.85
C LEU A 468 24.45 22.31 2.84
N ARG A 469 25.37 21.35 2.68
CA ARG A 469 25.31 20.06 3.40
C ARG A 469 25.33 20.23 4.93
N THR A 470 26.15 21.12 5.45
CA THR A 470 26.32 21.37 6.88
C THR A 470 25.93 22.81 7.21
N ASN A 471 24.64 23.04 7.51
CA ASN A 471 24.10 24.32 7.92
C ASN A 471 23.59 24.35 9.37
N SER A 472 24.42 24.76 10.33
CA SER A 472 24.02 24.67 11.74
C SER A 472 22.87 25.62 12.11
N SER A 473 22.87 26.86 11.62
CA SER A 473 21.80 27.83 11.93
C SER A 473 21.61 28.92 10.88
N GLY A 474 22.32 28.85 9.76
CA GLY A 474 22.27 29.87 8.72
C GLY A 474 20.88 29.98 8.09
N ILE A 475 20.38 31.18 7.87
CA ILE A 475 19.06 31.44 7.28
C ILE A 475 19.16 32.12 5.92
N GLN A 476 18.16 31.90 5.09
CA GLN A 476 17.99 32.62 3.82
C GLN A 476 19.20 32.50 2.87
N ASN A 477 19.83 31.33 2.85
CA ASN A 477 20.91 31.03 1.92
C ASN A 477 20.37 30.34 0.66
N THR A 478 20.93 30.70 -0.50
CA THR A 478 20.67 30.04 -1.78
C THR A 478 21.95 29.40 -2.28
N ALA A 479 21.97 28.08 -2.43
CA ALA A 479 23.08 27.32 -2.98
C ALA A 479 22.60 26.52 -4.20
N ALA A 480 23.18 26.78 -5.36
CA ALA A 480 22.85 26.07 -6.59
C ALA A 480 24.12 25.60 -7.30
N GLY A 481 24.45 24.32 -7.18
CA GLY A 481 25.66 23.71 -7.71
C GLY A 481 26.15 22.58 -6.80
N SER A 482 26.96 21.67 -7.33
CA SER A 482 27.58 20.65 -6.48
C SER A 482 28.55 21.32 -5.51
N ASN A 483 28.44 20.96 -4.22
CA ASN A 483 29.26 21.51 -3.14
C ASN A 483 29.16 23.05 -2.96
N ALA A 484 28.14 23.72 -3.51
CA ALA A 484 27.93 25.14 -3.25
C ALA A 484 27.57 25.35 -1.77
N LEU A 485 28.22 26.31 -1.09
CA LEU A 485 28.01 26.60 0.35
C LEU A 485 28.14 25.34 1.25
N LEU A 486 29.06 24.43 0.91
CA LEU A 486 29.17 23.10 1.53
C LEU A 486 29.19 23.14 3.06
N ASP A 487 30.02 24.01 3.65
CA ASP A 487 30.34 24.03 5.08
C ASP A 487 29.77 25.25 5.87
N ASN A 488 28.66 25.84 5.38
CA ASN A 488 28.01 27.01 5.97
C ASN A 488 27.49 26.81 7.40
N THR A 489 28.28 27.06 8.44
CA THR A 489 27.82 26.86 9.83
C THR A 489 26.72 27.83 10.28
N THR A 490 26.94 29.14 10.28
CA THR A 490 25.97 30.15 10.77
C THR A 490 25.76 31.31 9.80
N GLY A 491 26.39 31.25 8.62
CA GLY A 491 26.28 32.28 7.59
C GLY A 491 24.84 32.48 7.11
N ASN A 492 24.40 33.73 6.99
CA ASN A 492 23.06 34.13 6.55
C ASN A 492 23.13 34.94 5.25
N PHE A 493 22.05 34.90 4.47
CA PHE A 493 21.87 35.72 3.27
C PHE A 493 22.94 35.51 2.19
N ASN A 494 23.53 34.32 2.12
CA ASN A 494 24.52 34.00 1.10
C ASN A 494 23.84 33.44 -0.15
N SER A 495 24.30 33.85 -1.33
CA SER A 495 23.88 33.32 -2.62
C SER A 495 25.10 32.74 -3.33
N ALA A 496 25.15 31.43 -3.51
CA ALA A 496 26.25 30.73 -4.18
C ALA A 496 25.70 29.89 -5.34
N VAL A 497 26.13 30.21 -6.55
CA VAL A 497 25.69 29.55 -7.78
C VAL A 497 26.91 29.11 -8.59
N GLY A 498 27.09 27.81 -8.73
CA GLY A 498 28.23 27.19 -9.42
C GLY A 498 28.85 26.05 -8.61
N TYR A 499 29.73 25.28 -9.26
CA TYR A 499 30.48 24.21 -8.60
C TYR A 499 31.45 24.82 -7.58
N GLY A 500 31.37 24.39 -6.32
CA GLY A 500 32.28 24.86 -5.26
C GLY A 500 32.16 26.35 -4.93
N ALA A 501 31.11 27.04 -5.37
CA ALA A 501 30.92 28.44 -5.00
C ALA A 501 30.72 28.56 -3.47
N LEU A 502 31.52 29.40 -2.82
CA LEU A 502 31.46 29.68 -1.39
C LEU A 502 31.61 28.44 -0.48
N ALA A 503 32.32 27.38 -0.92
CA ALA A 503 32.21 26.07 -0.28
C ALA A 503 32.65 26.06 1.19
N ASN A 504 33.70 26.81 1.55
CA ASN A 504 34.25 26.83 2.92
C ASN A 504 33.67 27.96 3.80
N ASN A 505 32.61 28.65 3.38
CA ASN A 505 31.96 29.70 4.18
C ASN A 505 31.50 29.10 5.50
N THR A 506 31.91 29.63 6.64
CA THR A 506 31.44 29.17 7.96
C THR A 506 30.44 30.17 8.52
N ASN A 507 30.86 31.42 8.73
CA ASN A 507 30.05 32.48 9.36
C ASN A 507 29.90 33.74 8.51
N GLY A 508 30.48 33.77 7.31
CA GLY A 508 30.35 34.90 6.39
C GLY A 508 28.89 35.16 6.01
N LEU A 509 28.51 36.43 5.95
CA LEU A 509 27.13 36.88 5.72
C LEU A 509 27.03 37.72 4.45
N ARG A 510 25.89 37.67 3.75
CA ARG A 510 25.56 38.54 2.61
C ARG A 510 26.56 38.44 1.44
N ASN A 511 27.14 37.27 1.23
CA ASN A 511 28.03 37.05 0.08
C ASN A 511 27.22 36.62 -1.16
N ALA A 512 27.59 37.15 -2.32
CA ALA A 512 27.07 36.75 -3.62
C ALA A 512 28.20 36.15 -4.46
N ALA A 513 28.12 34.87 -4.80
CA ALA A 513 29.12 34.11 -5.54
C ALA A 513 28.47 33.44 -6.75
N LEU A 514 28.90 33.81 -7.96
CA LEU A 514 28.39 33.26 -9.22
C LEU A 514 29.56 32.82 -10.11
N GLY A 515 29.79 31.52 -10.21
CA GLY A 515 30.88 30.94 -11.01
C GLY A 515 31.44 29.66 -10.41
N HIS A 516 32.41 29.06 -11.09
CA HIS A 516 33.16 27.91 -10.58
C HIS A 516 34.19 28.38 -9.54
N SER A 517 34.20 27.75 -8.35
CA SER A 517 35.13 28.01 -7.25
C SER A 517 35.28 29.50 -6.89
N THR A 518 34.16 30.25 -6.92
CA THR A 518 34.15 31.65 -6.50
C THR A 518 34.07 31.76 -4.99
N LEU A 519 34.89 32.64 -4.38
CA LEU A 519 34.95 32.82 -2.92
C LEU A 519 35.14 31.49 -2.15
N ASP A 520 35.82 30.52 -2.75
CA ASP A 520 35.90 29.14 -2.22
C ASP A 520 36.55 29.10 -0.83
N ALA A 521 37.60 29.89 -0.58
CA ALA A 521 38.30 29.94 0.70
C ALA A 521 37.63 30.83 1.77
N ASN A 522 36.51 31.49 1.46
CA ASN A 522 35.88 32.43 2.40
C ASN A 522 35.39 31.68 3.62
N THR A 523 35.74 32.13 4.83
CA THR A 523 35.31 31.55 6.10
C THR A 523 34.38 32.51 6.84
N THR A 524 34.82 33.73 7.14
CA THR A 524 34.07 34.72 7.92
C THR A 524 33.83 36.04 7.19
N GLY A 525 34.43 36.23 6.02
CA GLY A 525 34.25 37.44 5.21
C GLY A 525 32.79 37.64 4.80
N GLY A 526 32.31 38.88 4.85
CA GLY A 526 30.92 39.22 4.56
C GLY A 526 30.76 40.35 3.55
N SER A 527 29.57 40.43 2.96
CA SER A 527 29.19 41.45 1.97
C SER A 527 30.12 41.47 0.74
N ASN A 528 30.63 40.32 0.33
CA ASN A 528 31.47 40.18 -0.86
C ASN A 528 30.63 39.81 -2.08
N THR A 529 31.00 40.33 -3.25
CA THR A 529 30.39 39.99 -4.55
C THR A 529 31.46 39.43 -5.48
N ALA A 530 31.36 38.16 -5.83
CA ALA A 530 32.25 37.45 -6.75
C ALA A 530 31.46 36.92 -7.95
N VAL A 531 31.81 37.36 -9.16
CA VAL A 531 31.17 36.94 -10.40
C VAL A 531 32.22 36.62 -11.45
N GLY A 532 32.26 35.37 -11.92
CA GLY A 532 33.28 34.83 -12.81
C GLY A 532 34.11 33.76 -12.12
N ALA A 533 34.59 32.74 -12.84
CA ALA A 533 35.33 31.63 -12.21
C ALA A 533 36.57 32.13 -11.45
N PHE A 534 36.81 31.58 -10.27
CA PHE A 534 37.93 31.93 -9.38
C PHE A 534 37.97 33.40 -8.91
N ALA A 535 36.90 34.18 -9.12
CA ALA A 535 36.80 35.51 -8.53
C ALA A 535 36.81 35.43 -7.00
N LEU A 536 37.65 36.24 -6.36
CA LEU A 536 37.84 36.27 -4.90
C LEU A 536 38.17 34.89 -4.27
N GLU A 537 38.76 33.95 -5.02
CA GLU A 537 39.01 32.57 -4.59
C GLU A 537 39.75 32.48 -3.24
N ASP A 538 40.84 33.23 -3.08
CA ASP A 538 41.70 33.22 -1.89
C ASP A 538 41.19 34.12 -0.74
N ASN A 539 40.06 34.80 -0.91
CA ASN A 539 39.52 35.65 0.14
C ASN A 539 39.01 34.80 1.30
N THR A 540 39.63 34.91 2.48
CA THR A 540 39.28 34.08 3.65
C THR A 540 38.41 34.82 4.67
N THR A 541 38.75 36.07 5.00
CA THR A 541 38.09 36.82 6.10
C THR A 541 37.70 38.23 5.74
N ALA A 542 38.13 38.74 4.57
CA ALA A 542 37.89 40.12 4.21
C ALA A 542 36.45 40.35 3.72
N SER A 543 36.02 41.60 3.84
CA SER A 543 34.63 42.01 3.65
C SER A 543 34.52 43.22 2.73
N ASN A 544 33.34 43.38 2.13
CA ASN A 544 32.99 44.46 1.22
C ASN A 544 33.80 44.47 -0.08
N ASN A 545 34.22 43.29 -0.55
CA ASN A 545 34.98 43.17 -1.78
C ASN A 545 34.10 42.87 -2.98
N THR A 546 34.50 43.38 -4.14
CA THR A 546 33.88 43.05 -5.42
C THR A 546 34.94 42.45 -6.35
N GLY A 547 34.68 41.29 -6.92
CA GLY A 547 35.45 40.66 -7.98
C GLY A 547 34.52 40.36 -9.14
N LEU A 548 34.73 41.00 -10.28
CA LEU A 548 33.93 40.80 -11.49
C LEU A 548 34.84 40.45 -12.67
N GLY A 549 34.90 39.17 -13.04
CA GLY A 549 35.79 38.64 -14.07
C GLY A 549 36.39 37.29 -13.67
N TYR A 550 37.02 36.60 -14.63
CA TYR A 550 37.81 35.41 -14.34
C TYR A 550 39.05 35.79 -13.52
N SER A 551 39.26 35.11 -12.38
CA SER A 551 40.32 35.42 -11.41
C SER A 551 40.36 36.90 -10.98
N ALA A 552 39.19 37.57 -10.94
CA ALA A 552 39.14 38.95 -10.49
C ALA A 552 39.28 39.03 -8.95
N ASN A 553 40.22 39.86 -8.48
CA ASN A 553 40.49 40.10 -7.07
C ASN A 553 40.78 38.81 -6.28
N SER A 554 41.46 37.84 -6.89
CA SER A 554 41.82 36.54 -6.29
C SER A 554 43.04 36.60 -5.37
N ASN A 555 43.43 37.76 -4.86
CA ASN A 555 44.65 37.87 -4.06
C ASN A 555 44.47 37.31 -2.63
N ALA A 556 45.53 36.71 -2.10
CA ALA A 556 45.60 36.23 -0.71
C ALA A 556 45.71 37.35 0.35
N GLY A 557 45.59 38.62 -0.05
CA GLY A 557 45.87 39.78 0.80
C GLY A 557 44.79 40.10 1.84
N ASN A 558 43.60 39.49 1.74
CA ASN A 558 42.43 39.80 2.57
C ASN A 558 42.15 41.31 2.65
N PHE A 559 42.33 42.04 1.54
CA PHE A 559 42.03 43.46 1.49
C PHE A 559 40.52 43.68 1.65
N THR A 560 40.13 44.75 2.32
CA THR A 560 38.71 45.09 2.54
C THR A 560 38.31 46.26 1.67
N ASN A 561 37.02 46.36 1.32
CA ASN A 561 36.52 47.44 0.47
C ASN A 561 37.31 47.56 -0.85
N SER A 562 37.63 46.42 -1.45
CA SER A 562 38.47 46.34 -2.66
C SER A 562 37.64 45.84 -3.84
N THR A 563 37.74 46.51 -4.98
CA THR A 563 36.96 46.20 -6.19
C THR A 563 37.89 45.91 -7.35
N GLY A 564 37.89 44.69 -7.85
CA GLY A 564 38.55 44.31 -9.11
C GLY A 564 37.51 44.03 -10.19
N VAL A 565 37.62 44.71 -11.33
CA VAL A 565 36.73 44.51 -12.49
C VAL A 565 37.56 44.21 -13.72
N GLY A 566 37.38 43.04 -14.31
CA GLY A 566 38.11 42.55 -15.46
C GLY A 566 38.85 41.24 -15.16
N TYR A 567 39.29 40.59 -16.23
CA TYR A 567 40.17 39.42 -16.16
C TYR A 567 41.44 39.77 -15.36
N ASP A 568 41.73 38.97 -14.32
CA ASP A 568 42.95 39.11 -13.51
C ASP A 568 43.17 40.53 -12.94
N SER A 569 42.06 41.20 -12.59
CA SER A 569 42.12 42.52 -11.95
C SER A 569 42.42 42.36 -10.47
N GLU A 570 43.64 42.68 -10.03
CA GLU A 570 44.11 42.45 -8.66
C GLU A 570 44.40 43.75 -7.87
N PRO A 571 43.39 44.37 -7.22
CA PRO A 571 43.63 45.41 -6.24
C PRO A 571 44.60 44.91 -5.15
N ASN A 572 45.67 45.67 -4.90
CA ASN A 572 46.75 45.28 -3.99
C ASN A 572 46.74 46.06 -2.66
N ALA A 573 45.60 46.58 -2.25
CA ALA A 573 45.42 47.29 -0.99
C ALA A 573 43.92 47.44 -0.67
N SER A 574 43.58 47.61 0.60
CA SER A 574 42.22 47.95 1.02
C SER A 574 41.79 49.33 0.50
N ASN A 575 40.48 49.52 0.33
CA ASN A 575 39.88 50.76 -0.18
C ASN A 575 40.34 51.13 -1.60
N LYS A 576 40.63 50.14 -2.43
CA LYS A 576 41.12 50.33 -3.81
C LYS A 576 40.14 49.76 -4.82
N VAL A 577 39.88 50.53 -5.87
CA VAL A 577 39.20 50.06 -7.08
C VAL A 577 40.26 49.91 -8.18
N GLN A 578 40.28 48.75 -8.82
CA GLN A 578 41.07 48.47 -10.00
C GLN A 578 40.13 48.05 -11.14
N LEU A 579 40.28 48.74 -12.27
CA LEU A 579 39.55 48.44 -13.51
C LEU A 579 40.56 47.92 -14.53
N GLY A 580 40.49 46.63 -14.81
CA GLY A 580 41.41 45.93 -15.69
C GLY A 580 42.68 45.42 -15.00
N ASN A 581 43.61 44.96 -15.84
CA ASN A 581 44.90 44.43 -15.43
C ASN A 581 46.03 45.21 -16.14
N PRO A 582 47.31 44.93 -15.87
CA PRO A 582 48.43 45.67 -16.47
C PRO A 582 48.48 45.69 -18.00
N THR A 583 47.85 44.72 -18.67
CA THR A 583 47.81 44.66 -20.15
C THR A 583 46.78 45.61 -20.76
N VAL A 584 45.86 46.17 -19.96
CA VAL A 584 44.85 47.12 -20.44
C VAL A 584 45.52 48.41 -20.92
N SER A 585 45.30 48.76 -22.19
CA SER A 585 45.89 49.94 -22.83
C SER A 585 45.01 51.19 -22.73
N VAL A 586 43.68 51.04 -22.71
CA VAL A 586 42.73 52.15 -22.69
C VAL A 586 41.57 51.84 -21.74
N ILE A 587 41.26 52.80 -20.85
CA ILE A 587 40.01 52.81 -20.06
C ILE A 587 39.16 53.97 -20.61
N GLY A 588 38.02 53.66 -21.22
CA GLY A 588 37.19 54.63 -21.95
C GLY A 588 35.89 55.01 -21.26
N GLY A 589 35.43 56.24 -21.51
CA GLY A 589 34.11 56.77 -21.13
C GLY A 589 33.85 58.10 -21.85
N TYR A 590 32.58 58.49 -22.03
CA TYR A 590 32.24 59.77 -22.65
C TYR A 590 32.43 60.99 -21.72
N ALA A 591 32.49 60.76 -20.40
CA ALA A 591 32.63 61.80 -19.39
C ALA A 591 33.94 61.63 -18.59
N ASN A 592 34.52 62.74 -18.15
CA ASN A 592 35.72 62.77 -17.30
C ASN A 592 35.40 62.36 -15.86
N TRP A 593 36.41 61.89 -15.12
CA TRP A 593 36.32 61.62 -13.68
C TRP A 593 36.11 62.92 -12.90
N SER A 594 35.05 62.96 -12.08
CA SER A 594 34.73 64.11 -11.22
C SER A 594 34.97 63.75 -9.76
N ASN A 595 35.77 64.55 -9.07
CA ASN A 595 36.07 64.40 -7.65
C ASN A 595 35.19 65.35 -6.81
N LEU A 596 34.76 64.90 -5.63
CA LEU A 596 34.04 65.77 -4.69
C LEU A 596 34.96 66.91 -4.23
N SER A 597 34.58 68.16 -4.53
CA SER A 597 35.37 69.35 -4.20
C SER A 597 34.49 70.54 -3.80
N ASP A 598 33.37 70.28 -3.12
CA ASP A 598 32.49 71.33 -2.59
C ASP A 598 33.10 71.96 -1.32
N GLY A 599 33.13 73.30 -1.24
CA GLY A 599 33.72 74.02 -0.11
C GLY A 599 33.06 73.72 1.24
N ARG A 600 31.78 73.29 1.24
CA ARG A 600 31.06 72.92 2.47
C ARG A 600 31.61 71.65 3.13
N PHE A 601 32.29 70.80 2.36
CA PHE A 601 32.85 69.53 2.84
C PHE A 601 34.37 69.60 2.98
N LYS A 602 34.96 70.80 2.95
CA LYS A 602 36.39 71.04 3.19
C LYS A 602 36.57 71.79 4.50
N SER A 603 37.56 71.36 5.29
CA SER A 603 38.02 72.06 6.50
C SER A 603 39.48 72.46 6.34
N ASP A 604 39.92 73.44 7.13
CA ASP A 604 41.32 73.90 7.16
C ASP A 604 41.91 74.29 5.80
N VAL A 605 41.12 75.00 4.98
CA VAL A 605 41.55 75.44 3.64
C VAL A 605 42.63 76.52 3.78
N ARG A 606 43.85 76.22 3.32
CA ARG A 606 45.02 77.10 3.35
C ARG A 606 45.72 77.14 1.98
N GLU A 607 46.38 78.25 1.67
CA GLU A 607 47.16 78.43 0.42
C GLU A 607 48.59 77.86 0.52
N ASN A 608 48.74 76.65 1.08
CA ASN A 608 50.04 76.02 1.30
C ASN A 608 50.32 74.90 0.28
N VAL A 609 50.37 75.27 -1.01
CA VAL A 609 50.72 74.35 -2.11
C VAL A 609 52.09 74.74 -2.64
N ALA A 610 53.00 73.77 -2.77
CA ALA A 610 54.30 74.02 -3.38
C ALA A 610 54.16 74.24 -4.89
N GLY A 611 54.69 75.35 -5.41
CA GLY A 611 54.67 75.70 -6.83
C GLY A 611 55.99 75.40 -7.55
N LEU A 612 56.70 76.46 -7.90
CA LEU A 612 57.84 76.44 -8.81
C LEU A 612 59.02 75.61 -8.26
N ASP A 613 59.32 75.68 -6.97
CA ASP A 613 60.40 74.90 -6.34
C ASP A 613 60.13 73.37 -6.39
N PHE A 614 58.86 72.96 -6.33
CA PHE A 614 58.49 71.55 -6.50
C PHE A 614 58.62 71.13 -7.97
N VAL A 615 58.01 71.89 -8.88
CA VAL A 615 57.94 71.54 -10.31
C VAL A 615 59.34 71.49 -10.95
N LEU A 616 60.24 72.40 -10.56
CA LEU A 616 61.62 72.42 -11.09
C LEU A 616 62.47 71.21 -10.66
N LYS A 617 62.07 70.49 -9.60
CA LYS A 617 62.75 69.28 -9.14
C LYS A 617 62.20 68.00 -9.79
N LEU A 618 61.10 68.08 -10.52
CA LEU A 618 60.52 66.93 -11.22
C LEU A 618 61.31 66.64 -12.50
N ARG A 619 61.55 65.35 -12.78
CA ARG A 619 62.25 64.88 -13.97
C ARG A 619 61.28 64.13 -14.91
N PRO A 620 60.77 64.76 -15.97
CA PRO A 620 60.01 64.06 -17.00
C PRO A 620 60.89 63.01 -17.69
N VAL A 621 60.34 61.82 -17.92
CA VAL A 621 61.03 60.69 -18.57
C VAL A 621 60.13 60.03 -19.60
N THR A 622 60.75 59.34 -20.57
CA THR A 622 60.07 58.39 -21.45
C THR A 622 60.51 56.98 -21.12
N TYR A 623 59.60 56.01 -21.14
CA TYR A 623 59.91 54.63 -20.74
C TYR A 623 59.01 53.60 -21.46
N HIS A 624 59.48 52.35 -21.47
CA HIS A 624 58.69 51.16 -21.79
C HIS A 624 58.43 50.39 -20.50
N LEU A 625 57.26 49.76 -20.40
CA LEU A 625 56.93 48.94 -19.23
C LEU A 625 57.53 47.53 -19.38
N ASP A 626 58.24 47.08 -18.35
CA ASP A 626 58.75 45.70 -18.28
C ASP A 626 57.66 44.77 -17.73
N MET A 627 56.96 44.09 -18.66
CA MET A 627 55.85 43.20 -18.32
C MET A 627 56.30 41.91 -17.62
N GLU A 628 57.53 41.44 -17.87
CA GLU A 628 58.05 40.24 -17.19
C GLU A 628 58.40 40.56 -15.73
N ALA A 629 59.07 41.68 -15.49
CA ALA A 629 59.38 42.13 -14.14
C ALA A 629 58.10 42.38 -13.31
N LEU A 630 57.07 42.95 -13.95
CA LEU A 630 55.79 43.20 -13.29
C LEU A 630 55.04 41.90 -12.97
N ALA A 631 54.94 40.96 -13.92
CA ALA A 631 54.32 39.65 -13.67
C ALA A 631 55.07 38.88 -12.57
N GLY A 632 56.40 38.92 -12.57
CA GLY A 632 57.23 38.32 -11.53
C GLY A 632 57.04 38.98 -10.15
N PHE A 633 56.85 40.29 -10.11
CA PHE A 633 56.56 41.02 -8.86
C PHE A 633 55.17 40.71 -8.31
N GLN A 634 54.16 40.60 -9.17
CA GLN A 634 52.79 40.26 -8.77
C GLN A 634 52.60 38.76 -8.48
N GLY A 635 53.51 37.92 -8.97
CA GLY A 635 53.38 36.46 -8.85
C GLY A 635 52.35 35.87 -9.81
N THR A 636 52.05 36.54 -10.93
CA THR A 636 51.01 36.13 -11.87
C THR A 636 51.33 34.74 -12.47
N PRO A 637 50.45 33.74 -12.29
CA PRO A 637 50.63 32.41 -12.86
C PRO A 637 50.71 32.43 -14.40
N GLN A 638 51.46 31.50 -14.99
CA GLN A 638 51.63 31.42 -16.45
C GLN A 638 50.29 31.21 -17.19
N GLU A 639 49.35 30.51 -16.55
CA GLU A 639 47.99 30.26 -17.04
C GLU A 639 47.20 31.57 -17.24
N LEU A 640 47.53 32.61 -16.47
CA LEU A 640 46.83 33.91 -16.47
C LEU A 640 47.49 34.95 -17.40
N ARG A 641 48.67 34.66 -17.95
CA ARG A 641 49.39 35.62 -18.78
C ARG A 641 48.79 35.77 -20.16
N LEU A 642 48.91 36.96 -20.74
CA LEU A 642 48.40 37.30 -22.08
C LEU A 642 49.55 37.77 -22.98
N PRO A 643 50.34 36.84 -23.57
CA PRO A 643 51.59 37.19 -24.24
C PRO A 643 51.43 38.23 -25.36
N GLU A 644 50.37 38.13 -26.15
CA GLU A 644 50.10 39.08 -27.24
C GLU A 644 49.78 40.49 -26.72
N ALA A 645 48.96 40.60 -25.67
CA ALA A 645 48.60 41.89 -25.08
C ALA A 645 49.78 42.51 -24.30
N GLU A 646 50.54 41.68 -23.58
CA GLU A 646 51.78 42.08 -22.91
C GLU A 646 52.81 42.62 -23.92
N ALA A 647 52.98 41.96 -25.08
CA ALA A 647 53.89 42.41 -26.13
C ALA A 647 53.46 43.78 -26.71
N LEU A 648 52.16 43.97 -26.96
CA LEU A 648 51.63 45.26 -27.41
C LEU A 648 51.86 46.36 -26.36
N LYS A 649 51.65 46.06 -25.08
CA LYS A 649 51.83 47.02 -23.99
C LYS A 649 53.30 47.36 -23.75
N ALA A 650 54.20 46.38 -23.82
CA ALA A 650 55.65 46.58 -23.69
C ALA A 650 56.23 47.43 -24.82
N ALA A 651 55.68 47.32 -26.04
CA ALA A 651 56.10 48.11 -27.20
C ALA A 651 55.68 49.59 -27.13
N GLU A 652 54.73 49.95 -26.28
CA GLU A 652 54.22 51.32 -26.14
C GLU A 652 55.26 52.23 -25.46
N LEU A 653 55.69 53.29 -26.13
CA LEU A 653 56.53 54.34 -25.53
C LEU A 653 55.66 55.29 -24.71
N GLN A 654 55.87 55.33 -23.40
CA GLN A 654 55.10 56.17 -22.48
C GLN A 654 55.91 57.36 -22.00
N VAL A 655 55.23 58.46 -21.68
CA VAL A 655 55.82 59.69 -21.12
C VAL A 655 55.26 59.90 -19.72
N GLY A 656 56.12 60.21 -18.74
CA GLY A 656 55.68 60.39 -17.36
C GLY A 656 56.81 60.72 -16.38
N PHE A 657 56.61 60.32 -15.12
CA PHE A 657 57.58 60.46 -14.03
C PHE A 657 57.80 59.12 -13.31
N VAL A 658 58.97 58.97 -12.68
CA VAL A 658 59.24 57.86 -11.74
C VAL A 658 58.68 58.25 -10.37
N ALA A 659 57.74 57.47 -9.84
CA ALA A 659 57.00 57.81 -8.62
C ALA A 659 57.89 58.04 -7.40
N GLN A 660 58.94 57.24 -7.24
CA GLN A 660 59.92 57.36 -6.15
C GLN A 660 60.70 58.68 -6.23
N GLU A 661 61.04 59.13 -7.45
CA GLU A 661 61.72 60.42 -7.66
C GLU A 661 60.80 61.59 -7.31
N VAL A 662 59.51 61.51 -7.67
CA VAL A 662 58.50 62.51 -7.29
C VAL A 662 58.36 62.59 -5.76
N GLU A 663 58.30 61.44 -5.09
CA GLU A 663 58.25 61.38 -3.63
C GLU A 663 59.47 62.06 -3.00
N GLN A 664 60.66 61.75 -3.50
CA GLN A 664 61.91 62.35 -3.01
C GLN A 664 61.94 63.86 -3.24
N ALA A 665 61.48 64.33 -4.42
CA ALA A 665 61.40 65.75 -4.74
C ALA A 665 60.49 66.49 -3.76
N ALA A 666 59.29 65.96 -3.50
CA ALA A 666 58.33 66.54 -2.56
C ALA A 666 58.89 66.58 -1.12
N ARG A 667 59.50 65.48 -0.66
CA ARG A 667 60.13 65.41 0.68
C ARG A 667 61.28 66.41 0.84
N SER A 668 62.07 66.64 -0.21
CA SER A 668 63.23 67.55 -0.15
C SER A 668 62.90 69.02 0.15
N ILE A 669 61.64 69.41 -0.06
CA ILE A 669 61.13 70.77 0.17
C ILE A 669 60.10 70.82 1.30
N GLY A 670 59.93 69.72 2.04
CA GLY A 670 58.91 69.62 3.10
C GLY A 670 57.47 69.66 2.59
N PHE A 671 57.23 69.33 1.31
CA PHE A 671 55.90 69.29 0.72
C PHE A 671 55.30 67.89 0.84
N GLU A 672 54.15 67.78 1.51
CA GLU A 672 53.40 66.54 1.60
C GLU A 672 52.49 66.39 0.36
N PHE A 673 53.01 65.73 -0.67
CA PHE A 673 52.30 65.55 -1.91
C PHE A 673 51.52 64.22 -1.97
N HIS A 674 50.20 64.31 -1.89
CA HIS A 674 49.30 63.15 -1.92
C HIS A 674 49.08 62.55 -3.33
N GLY A 675 49.66 63.16 -4.37
CA GLY A 675 49.62 62.62 -5.73
C GLY A 675 50.52 61.41 -5.94
N VAL A 676 51.44 61.11 -5.02
CA VAL A 676 52.19 59.85 -4.99
C VAL A 676 51.43 58.82 -4.15
N ASP A 677 51.00 57.75 -4.80
CA ASP A 677 50.42 56.58 -4.13
C ASP A 677 51.56 55.65 -3.69
N ARG A 678 51.75 55.54 -2.38
CA ARG A 678 52.88 54.81 -1.79
C ARG A 678 52.47 53.36 -1.51
N PRO A 679 53.38 52.39 -1.68
CA PRO A 679 53.08 51.00 -1.36
C PRO A 679 52.75 50.85 0.14
N GLN A 680 51.60 50.25 0.43
CA GLN A 680 51.10 50.09 1.82
C GLN A 680 51.69 48.84 2.51
N HIS A 681 52.29 47.92 1.75
CA HIS A 681 52.96 46.71 2.23
C HIS A 681 53.99 46.20 1.21
N ALA A 682 54.75 45.17 1.56
CA ALA A 682 55.86 44.64 0.75
C ALA A 682 55.47 44.19 -0.68
N GLY A 683 54.25 43.68 -0.88
CA GLY A 683 53.72 43.29 -2.20
C GLY A 683 53.01 44.39 -3.00
N ALA A 684 53.01 45.66 -2.54
CA ALA A 684 52.38 46.76 -3.26
C ALA A 684 53.42 47.53 -4.08
N HIS A 685 52.98 48.17 -5.17
CA HIS A 685 53.83 49.02 -6.02
C HIS A 685 53.43 50.50 -5.90
N TYR A 686 54.32 51.39 -6.34
CA TYR A 686 54.07 52.83 -6.39
C TYR A 686 53.13 53.21 -7.54
N GLY A 687 52.33 54.26 -7.34
CA GLY A 687 51.49 54.87 -8.38
C GLY A 687 51.56 56.40 -8.38
N LEU A 688 51.14 57.03 -9.48
CA LEU A 688 51.04 58.48 -9.62
C LEU A 688 49.65 58.91 -10.05
N ARG A 689 49.13 59.96 -9.41
CA ARG A 689 47.86 60.62 -9.73
C ARG A 689 48.14 61.91 -10.50
N TYR A 690 48.24 61.81 -11.83
CA TYR A 690 48.65 62.92 -12.68
C TYR A 690 47.78 64.18 -12.54
N ALA A 691 46.48 64.03 -12.26
CA ALA A 691 45.59 65.18 -12.03
C ALA A 691 46.00 66.02 -10.80
N GLU A 692 46.64 65.43 -9.80
CA GLU A 692 47.06 66.13 -8.57
C GLU A 692 48.27 67.04 -8.79
N PHE A 693 48.92 66.97 -9.96
CA PHE A 693 49.97 67.92 -10.34
C PHE A 693 49.39 69.24 -10.85
N VAL A 694 48.10 69.31 -11.18
CA VAL A 694 47.47 70.54 -11.70
C VAL A 694 47.56 71.69 -10.69
N PRO A 695 47.23 71.54 -9.39
CA PRO A 695 47.37 72.65 -8.43
C PRO A 695 48.82 73.14 -8.24
N PRO A 696 49.85 72.27 -8.07
CA PRO A 696 51.25 72.70 -8.08
C PRO A 696 51.67 73.42 -9.36
N LEU A 697 51.24 72.94 -10.54
CA LEU A 697 51.52 73.60 -11.82
C LEU A 697 50.88 75.00 -11.89
N VAL A 698 49.63 75.14 -11.45
CA VAL A 698 48.95 76.44 -11.36
C VAL A 698 49.72 77.38 -10.43
N LYS A 699 50.15 76.91 -9.25
CA LYS A 699 50.93 77.70 -8.30
C LYS A 699 52.30 78.10 -8.87
N ALA A 700 52.98 77.18 -9.56
CA ALA A 700 54.26 77.46 -10.22
C ALA A 700 54.12 78.55 -11.29
N ILE A 701 53.04 78.52 -12.08
CA ILE A 701 52.75 79.56 -13.08
C ILE A 701 52.47 80.91 -12.41
N GLN A 702 51.71 80.93 -11.30
CA GLN A 702 51.47 82.15 -10.53
C GLN A 702 52.77 82.75 -9.98
N GLU A 703 53.64 81.93 -9.40
CA GLU A 703 54.95 82.35 -8.88
C GLU A 703 55.88 82.82 -10.00
N GLN A 704 55.93 82.10 -11.12
CA GLN A 704 56.68 82.51 -12.30
C GLN A 704 56.18 83.84 -12.87
N HIS A 705 54.86 84.06 -12.91
CA HIS A 705 54.29 85.33 -13.37
C HIS A 705 54.67 86.50 -12.46
N ALA A 706 54.68 86.29 -11.13
CA ALA A 706 55.13 87.30 -10.18
C ALA A 706 56.62 87.64 -10.38
N LEU A 707 57.48 86.64 -10.63
CA LEU A 707 58.89 86.87 -10.98
C LEU A 707 59.04 87.66 -12.29
N ILE A 708 58.23 87.35 -13.31
CA ILE A 708 58.23 88.10 -14.58
C ILE A 708 57.82 89.55 -14.34
N GLN A 709 56.78 89.82 -13.54
CA GLN A 709 56.37 91.19 -13.20
C GLN A 709 57.46 91.94 -12.45
N ALA A 710 58.13 91.29 -11.49
CA ALA A 710 59.25 91.88 -10.77
C ALA A 710 60.42 92.24 -11.71
N LEU A 711 60.80 91.32 -12.60
CA LEU A 711 61.82 91.55 -13.62
C LEU A 711 61.43 92.68 -14.59
N GLN A 712 60.16 92.77 -14.98
CA GLN A 712 59.65 93.85 -15.82
C GLN A 712 59.72 95.21 -15.10
N ALA A 713 59.35 95.27 -13.82
CA ALA A 713 59.46 96.49 -13.03
C ALA A 713 60.92 96.95 -12.86
N GLU A 714 61.84 96.02 -12.59
CA GLU A 714 63.27 96.30 -12.53
C GLU A 714 63.81 96.80 -13.87
N LEU A 715 63.36 96.20 -14.98
CA LEU A 715 63.71 96.65 -16.33
C LEU A 715 63.21 98.07 -16.61
N GLU A 716 62.00 98.44 -16.18
CA GLU A 716 61.48 99.81 -16.34
C GLU A 716 62.26 100.82 -15.50
N VAL A 717 62.68 100.45 -14.27
CA VAL A 717 63.58 101.28 -13.45
C VAL A 717 64.94 101.45 -14.14
N LEU A 718 65.53 100.38 -14.67
CA LEU A 718 66.78 100.44 -15.43
C LEU A 718 66.65 101.31 -16.70
N LYS A 719 65.55 101.19 -17.44
CA LYS A 719 65.28 102.05 -18.60
C LYS A 719 65.16 103.51 -18.21
N ALA A 720 64.52 103.83 -17.07
CA ALA A 720 64.43 105.20 -16.57
C ALA A 720 65.80 105.79 -16.15
N LEU A 721 66.70 104.95 -15.61
CA LEU A 721 68.08 105.32 -15.29
C LEU A 721 68.94 105.58 -16.54
N VAL A 722 68.74 104.81 -17.61
CA VAL A 722 69.47 104.97 -18.88
C VAL A 722 68.88 106.09 -19.76
N GLY A 723 67.60 106.43 -19.56
CA GLY A 723 66.87 107.44 -20.34
C GLY A 723 66.99 108.89 -19.86
N GLN A 724 67.73 109.19 -18.79
CA GLN A 724 68.03 110.59 -18.45
C GLN A 724 69.14 111.13 -19.37
N PRO A 725 68.91 112.18 -20.19
CA PRO A 725 69.98 112.81 -20.95
C PRO A 725 70.96 113.45 -19.96
N HIS A 726 72.24 113.16 -20.15
CA HIS A 726 73.34 113.92 -19.56
C HIS A 726 73.13 115.41 -19.86
N ALA A 727 72.70 116.17 -18.85
CA ALA A 727 72.88 117.60 -18.85
C ALA A 727 74.37 117.86 -18.55
N ASP A 728 75.16 117.90 -19.63
CA ASP A 728 76.52 118.37 -19.62
C ASP A 728 76.59 119.84 -19.16
N THR A 729 77.40 120.04 -18.12
CA THR A 729 78.29 121.18 -17.83
C THR A 729 78.11 122.48 -18.61
N ARG A 730 77.82 123.56 -17.86
CA ARG A 730 78.75 124.68 -17.70
C ARG A 730 78.76 125.18 -16.26
#